data_AF-H1D1C2-F1
#
_entry.id   AF-H1D1C2-F1
#
_cell.length_a   1.000
_cell.length_b   1.000
_cell.length_c   1.000
_cell.angle_alpha   90.00
_cell.angle_beta   90.00
_cell.angle_gamma   90.00
#
_symmetry.space_group_name_H-M   'P 1'
#
loop_
_entity.id
_entity.type
_entity.pdbx_description
1 polymer ?
#
loop_
_entity_poly.entity_id
_entity_poly.type
_entity_poly.pdbx_seq_one_letter_code
_entity_poly.pdbx_strand_id
1 'polypeptide(L)'
;MNHWYDNTISQGILKEKYYHKGEKTPQEFMDRVSSIFDPELKKRIRGYLEDTSFCPAGRTLYAAGAKGKFKVSMSNCYILPSPEDNLESIFRANYEIARIFSYGGGIGINISNLRPKGSEVRNVARSSTGAVSFLKIFNVTGEVISQNGRRGAMMVGLNCSHPDIYEFLHIKQNEEKLSSMNISILFTDEFMEAVRDDKEYNLHFTVEATGEKIERTIKAREFFKEFCETQWDWGDPGAIFIDRMNQNHLLAGYDEYNIEITNPCGEFGGNAYNACNLGSVNLYTMIDDKFSAHPVFNEKRFKKTVYDGITALDEIVDYGYDAQPLDANRTCIDDWRSLGLGLFGVADALIAMKLTYGTKEANDFMGRVMKTMLLTALRSSCDRAKEKGTFGHYRWEATKKSPIMDMVEKLDPELYEDIHQHGLRNGTLLAIAPTGTISLLMGSFSGGCEPLYKISYERTTHKMEEVHGHFRVYAHSIKDLLEYHHLPLTISDEEIVARFPWVIESHDVPFMNRVRMQAAMQKYVDNSISSTVNLKNSATPEDIYRIYLSAWESGCKGITVFRDGCRRGNILGVGEEDKKEMEKERKTEGKKEDSQEETNIITMKPVDNTPECPKCHSHHIHIEGHCSTCEECGWSACGL
;
A
#
# COMPACT_ATOMS: atom_id res chain seq x y z
N MET A 1 -5.83 31.87 0.33
CA MET A 1 -5.51 30.44 0.37
C MET A 1 -5.81 29.90 -1.00
N ASN A 2 -4.84 29.23 -1.63
CA ASN A 2 -5.15 28.42 -2.81
C ASN A 2 -5.73 27.11 -2.28
N HIS A 3 -6.92 26.74 -2.74
CA HIS A 3 -7.52 25.46 -2.42
C HIS A 3 -6.71 24.33 -3.06
N TRP A 4 -6.75 23.12 -2.49
CA TRP A 4 -6.04 21.98 -3.06
C TRP A 4 -6.47 21.70 -4.51
N TYR A 5 -7.74 21.93 -4.82
CA TYR A 5 -8.29 21.77 -6.16
C TYR A 5 -7.92 22.90 -7.13
N ASP A 6 -7.15 23.92 -6.73
CA ASP A 6 -6.68 24.94 -7.67
C ASP A 6 -5.44 24.47 -8.46
N ASN A 7 -4.76 23.41 -7.98
CA ASN A 7 -3.59 22.88 -8.66
C ASN A 7 -3.98 21.96 -9.85
N THR A 8 -3.12 21.94 -10.87
CA THR A 8 -3.37 21.21 -12.12
C THR A 8 -3.43 19.68 -11.95
N ILE A 9 -2.70 19.12 -10.99
CA ILE A 9 -2.62 17.68 -10.74
C ILE A 9 -3.97 17.21 -10.20
N SER A 10 -4.46 17.87 -9.16
CA SER A 10 -5.76 17.63 -8.54
C SER A 10 -6.89 17.77 -9.56
N GLN A 11 -6.89 18.81 -10.38
CA GLN A 11 -7.88 18.99 -11.45
C GLN A 11 -7.83 17.88 -12.51
N GLY A 12 -6.63 17.46 -12.91
CA GLY A 12 -6.46 16.31 -13.80
C GLY A 12 -7.03 15.03 -13.21
N ILE A 13 -6.66 14.71 -11.98
CA ILE A 13 -7.14 13.51 -11.28
C ILE A 13 -8.67 13.54 -11.11
N LEU A 14 -9.25 14.68 -10.69
CA LEU A 14 -10.70 14.83 -10.55
C LEU A 14 -11.42 14.53 -11.86
N LYS A 15 -11.01 15.20 -12.94
CA LYS A 15 -11.64 15.07 -14.25
C LYS A 15 -11.55 13.66 -14.81
N GLU A 16 -10.42 12.99 -14.61
CA GLU A 16 -10.14 11.70 -15.23
C GLU A 16 -10.64 10.50 -14.44
N LYS A 17 -10.72 10.61 -13.11
CA LYS A 17 -11.02 9.47 -12.25
C LYS A 17 -12.32 9.60 -11.49
N TYR A 18 -12.70 10.81 -11.08
CA TYR A 18 -13.69 10.98 -10.03
C TYR A 18 -14.94 11.71 -10.46
N TYR A 19 -14.88 12.61 -11.44
CA TYR A 19 -16.07 13.25 -11.97
C TYR A 19 -16.97 12.24 -12.70
N HIS A 20 -18.24 12.24 -12.31
CA HIS A 20 -19.30 11.58 -13.06
C HIS A 20 -19.72 12.45 -14.24
N LYS A 21 -20.39 11.84 -15.21
CA LYS A 21 -20.96 12.57 -16.35
C LYS A 21 -21.88 13.69 -15.86
N GLY A 22 -21.50 14.94 -16.16
CA GLY A 22 -22.24 16.14 -15.79
C GLY A 22 -21.60 16.95 -14.67
N GLU A 23 -20.71 16.36 -13.85
CA GLU A 23 -19.93 17.10 -12.86
C GLU A 23 -18.82 17.90 -13.54
N LYS A 24 -18.67 19.16 -13.12
CA LYS A 24 -17.71 20.11 -13.68
C LYS A 24 -16.86 20.79 -12.63
N THR A 25 -17.31 20.78 -11.38
CA THR A 25 -16.66 21.53 -10.28
C THR A 25 -16.25 20.62 -9.12
N PRO A 26 -15.18 20.98 -8.39
CA PRO A 26 -14.79 20.26 -7.17
C PRO A 26 -15.90 20.26 -6.12
N GLN A 27 -16.70 21.33 -6.05
CA GLN A 27 -17.80 21.46 -5.10
C GLN A 27 -18.88 20.41 -5.34
N GLU A 28 -19.30 20.21 -6.61
CA GLU A 28 -20.25 19.15 -6.99
C GLU A 28 -19.72 17.76 -6.59
N PHE A 29 -18.44 17.49 -6.85
CA PHE A 29 -17.79 16.24 -6.44
C PHE A 29 -17.84 16.06 -4.92
N MET A 30 -17.44 17.06 -4.14
CA MET A 30 -17.47 17.00 -2.67
C MET A 30 -18.91 16.87 -2.14
N ASP A 31 -19.89 17.50 -2.79
CA ASP A 31 -21.31 17.40 -2.42
C ASP A 31 -21.84 16.00 -2.67
N ARG A 32 -21.49 15.40 -3.81
CA ARG A 32 -21.84 14.01 -4.11
C ARG A 32 -21.20 13.04 -3.13
N VAL A 33 -19.89 13.16 -2.90
CA VAL A 33 -19.18 12.24 -2.00
C VAL A 33 -19.74 12.32 -0.59
N SER A 34 -19.96 13.53 -0.07
CA SER A 34 -20.53 13.73 1.28
C SER A 34 -22.02 13.39 1.39
N SER A 35 -22.75 13.27 0.27
CA SER A 35 -24.21 13.03 0.29
C SER A 35 -24.64 11.68 0.87
N ILE A 36 -23.73 10.72 1.00
CA ILE A 36 -24.03 9.36 1.47
C ILE A 36 -24.12 9.26 2.99
N PHE A 37 -23.62 10.27 3.72
CA PHE A 37 -23.53 10.27 5.16
C PHE A 37 -24.77 10.89 5.82
N ASP A 38 -24.96 10.61 7.11
CA ASP A 38 -25.98 11.29 7.93
C ASP A 38 -25.83 12.82 7.89
N PRO A 39 -26.90 13.61 8.13
CA PRO A 39 -26.86 15.06 7.96
C PRO A 39 -25.77 15.81 8.74
N GLU A 40 -25.40 15.32 9.92
CA GLU A 40 -24.40 15.96 10.77
C GLU A 40 -22.99 15.55 10.35
N LEU A 41 -22.77 14.26 10.05
CA LEU A 41 -21.50 13.79 9.52
C LEU A 41 -21.21 14.33 8.12
N LYS A 42 -22.24 14.43 7.25
CA LYS A 42 -22.15 15.02 5.90
C LYS A 42 -21.47 16.39 5.92
N LYS A 43 -21.89 17.29 6.82
CA LYS A 43 -21.29 18.64 6.94
C LYS A 43 -19.81 18.55 7.29
N ARG A 44 -19.44 17.67 8.23
CA ARG A 44 -18.05 17.49 8.67
C ARG A 44 -17.19 16.87 7.57
N ILE A 45 -17.66 15.80 6.93
CA ILE A 45 -16.93 15.14 5.84
C ILE A 45 -16.76 16.07 4.64
N ARG A 46 -17.78 16.86 4.29
CA ARG A 46 -17.62 17.89 3.25
C ARG A 46 -16.51 18.88 3.62
N GLY A 47 -16.50 19.37 4.86
CA GLY A 47 -15.44 20.25 5.36
C GLY A 47 -14.06 19.60 5.32
N TYR A 48 -13.95 18.30 5.66
CA TYR A 48 -12.69 17.57 5.60
C TYR A 48 -12.18 17.31 4.18
N LEU A 49 -13.09 17.14 3.21
CA LEU A 49 -12.71 17.07 1.80
C LEU A 49 -12.21 18.43 1.29
N GLU A 50 -12.79 19.52 1.79
CA GLU A 50 -12.40 20.88 1.40
C GLU A 50 -11.05 21.30 2.02
N ASP A 51 -10.82 20.98 3.28
CA ASP A 51 -9.59 21.32 4.01
C ASP A 51 -8.50 20.22 3.98
N THR A 52 -8.78 19.10 3.29
CA THR A 52 -7.91 17.92 3.13
C THR A 52 -7.65 17.10 4.39
N SER A 53 -8.34 17.35 5.51
CA SER A 53 -8.09 16.64 6.78
C SER A 53 -8.41 15.15 6.73
N PHE A 54 -9.38 14.73 5.91
CA PHE A 54 -9.76 13.33 5.76
C PHE A 54 -10.28 13.06 4.35
N CYS A 55 -9.89 11.92 3.80
CA CYS A 55 -10.31 11.47 2.48
C CYS A 55 -10.69 9.98 2.52
N PRO A 56 -11.92 9.61 2.13
CA PRO A 56 -12.25 8.22 1.81
C PRO A 56 -11.40 7.71 0.65
N ALA A 57 -11.17 6.40 0.58
CA ALA A 57 -10.38 5.84 -0.48
C ALA A 57 -11.05 5.95 -1.86
N GLY A 58 -10.25 5.78 -2.91
CA GLY A 58 -10.67 6.07 -4.28
C GLY A 58 -11.94 5.34 -4.75
N ARG A 59 -12.22 4.12 -4.27
CA ARG A 59 -13.47 3.43 -4.64
C ARG A 59 -14.69 4.09 -4.03
N THR A 60 -14.63 4.50 -2.77
CA THR A 60 -15.67 5.31 -2.14
C THR A 60 -15.86 6.64 -2.89
N LEU A 61 -14.80 7.38 -3.17
CA LEU A 61 -14.91 8.67 -3.90
C LEU A 61 -15.63 8.52 -5.24
N TYR A 62 -15.36 7.43 -5.95
CA TYR A 62 -15.99 7.15 -7.24
C TYR A 62 -17.42 6.62 -7.09
N ALA A 63 -17.70 5.73 -6.14
CA ALA A 63 -19.00 5.06 -5.99
C ALA A 63 -20.04 5.86 -5.18
N ALA A 64 -19.61 6.84 -4.38
CA ALA A 64 -20.52 7.67 -3.60
C ALA A 64 -21.51 8.42 -4.51
N GLY A 65 -22.79 8.36 -4.16
CA GLY A 65 -23.88 8.94 -4.97
C GLY A 65 -24.11 8.25 -6.33
N ALA A 66 -23.54 7.05 -6.54
CA ALA A 66 -23.70 6.26 -7.77
C ALA A 66 -24.80 5.20 -7.70
N LYS A 67 -25.42 4.96 -6.53
CA LYS A 67 -26.44 3.91 -6.35
C LYS A 67 -27.56 4.06 -7.40
N GLY A 68 -27.81 2.98 -8.16
CA GLY A 68 -28.79 2.96 -9.25
C GLY A 68 -28.31 3.50 -10.61
N LYS A 69 -27.12 4.09 -10.70
CA LYS A 69 -26.56 4.61 -11.98
C LYS A 69 -25.73 3.56 -12.72
N PHE A 70 -24.86 2.85 -12.00
CA PHE A 70 -24.03 1.76 -12.52
C PHE A 70 -23.58 0.85 -11.37
N LYS A 71 -23.11 -0.37 -11.71
CA LYS A 71 -22.62 -1.34 -10.72
C LYS A 71 -21.18 -1.03 -10.36
N VAL A 72 -20.93 -0.74 -9.08
CA VAL A 72 -19.59 -0.49 -8.54
C VAL A 72 -19.60 -0.74 -7.05
N SER A 73 -18.56 -1.36 -6.49
CA SER A 73 -18.42 -1.49 -5.05
C SER A 73 -17.65 -0.32 -4.44
N MET A 74 -17.97 0.01 -3.19
CA MET A 74 -17.19 0.97 -2.39
C MET A 74 -15.94 0.36 -1.77
N SER A 75 -15.89 -0.97 -1.65
CA SER A 75 -14.72 -1.65 -1.08
C SER A 75 -13.58 -1.73 -2.09
N ASN A 76 -12.37 -1.43 -1.63
CA ASN A 76 -11.18 -1.33 -2.46
C ASN A 76 -10.62 -2.69 -2.86
N CYS A 77 -10.57 -3.62 -1.92
CA CYS A 77 -9.96 -4.93 -2.08
C CYS A 77 -10.72 -6.01 -1.32
N TYR A 78 -10.49 -7.25 -1.70
CA TYR A 78 -11.16 -8.44 -1.19
C TYR A 78 -10.16 -9.54 -0.91
N ILE A 79 -10.47 -10.38 0.07
CA ILE A 79 -9.75 -11.63 0.33
C ILE A 79 -10.62 -12.78 -0.19
N LEU A 80 -10.08 -13.63 -1.05
CA LEU A 80 -10.75 -14.86 -1.47
C LEU A 80 -10.27 -16.04 -0.60
N PRO A 81 -11.14 -17.04 -0.35
CA PRO A 81 -10.71 -18.26 0.31
C PRO A 81 -9.61 -18.95 -0.51
N SER A 82 -8.72 -19.63 0.19
CA SER A 82 -7.80 -20.57 -0.47
C SER A 82 -8.60 -21.64 -1.21
N PRO A 83 -8.36 -21.86 -2.52
CA PRO A 83 -9.09 -22.85 -3.29
C PRO A 83 -8.81 -24.25 -2.74
N GLU A 84 -9.84 -25.08 -2.70
CA GLU A 84 -9.66 -26.51 -2.40
C GLU A 84 -8.89 -27.19 -3.53
N ASP A 85 -8.26 -28.33 -3.23
CA ASP A 85 -7.40 -29.09 -4.14
C ASP A 85 -8.20 -29.90 -5.20
N ASN A 86 -9.08 -29.21 -5.93
CA ASN A 86 -9.87 -29.74 -7.04
C ASN A 86 -10.15 -28.66 -8.10
N LEU A 87 -10.45 -29.08 -9.33
CA LEU A 87 -10.63 -28.14 -10.46
C LEU A 87 -11.86 -27.25 -10.25
N GLU A 88 -12.93 -27.78 -9.69
CA GLU A 88 -14.18 -27.05 -9.45
C GLU A 88 -13.96 -25.83 -8.56
N SER A 89 -13.20 -25.99 -7.46
CA SER A 89 -12.87 -24.93 -6.52
C SER A 89 -11.89 -23.92 -7.12
N ILE A 90 -10.86 -24.38 -7.83
CA ILE A 90 -9.89 -23.51 -8.53
C ILE A 90 -10.60 -22.63 -9.58
N PHE A 91 -11.48 -23.20 -10.39
CA PHE A 91 -12.22 -22.44 -11.40
C PHE A 91 -13.36 -21.61 -10.78
N ARG A 92 -13.91 -22.01 -9.63
CA ARG A 92 -14.79 -21.14 -8.82
C ARG A 92 -14.05 -19.90 -8.34
N ALA A 93 -12.85 -20.05 -7.80
CA ALA A 93 -12.01 -18.91 -7.40
C ALA A 93 -11.72 -18.00 -8.61
N ASN A 94 -11.40 -18.56 -9.79
CA ASN A 94 -11.21 -17.76 -10.99
C ASN A 94 -12.48 -17.01 -11.44
N TYR A 95 -13.65 -17.62 -11.31
CA TYR A 95 -14.93 -16.96 -11.56
C TYR A 95 -15.16 -15.79 -10.58
N GLU A 96 -14.88 -15.99 -9.30
CA GLU A 96 -15.02 -14.96 -8.27
C GLU A 96 -14.03 -13.81 -8.49
N ILE A 97 -12.80 -14.14 -8.91
CA ILE A 97 -11.81 -13.16 -9.38
C ILE A 97 -12.40 -12.27 -10.46
N ALA A 98 -13.00 -12.87 -11.49
CA ALA A 98 -13.63 -12.13 -12.58
C ALA A 98 -14.77 -11.22 -12.11
N ARG A 99 -15.61 -11.71 -11.18
CA ARG A 99 -16.72 -10.95 -10.61
C ARG A 99 -16.23 -9.74 -9.83
N ILE A 100 -15.25 -9.92 -8.94
CA ILE A 100 -14.68 -8.83 -8.12
C ILE A 100 -14.00 -7.79 -9.01
N PHE A 101 -13.21 -8.23 -10.00
CA PHE A 101 -12.58 -7.31 -10.94
C PHE A 101 -13.58 -6.48 -11.73
N SER A 102 -14.72 -7.05 -12.15
CA SER A 102 -15.77 -6.28 -12.83
C SER A 102 -16.41 -5.16 -11.98
N TYR A 103 -16.24 -5.20 -10.66
CA TYR A 103 -16.70 -4.16 -9.72
C TYR A 103 -15.56 -3.22 -9.28
N GLY A 104 -14.34 -3.44 -9.76
CA GLY A 104 -13.18 -2.61 -9.48
C GLY A 104 -12.33 -3.03 -8.27
N GLY A 105 -12.60 -4.19 -7.66
CA GLY A 105 -11.85 -4.63 -6.48
C GLY A 105 -10.45 -5.15 -6.81
N GLY A 106 -9.49 -4.98 -5.90
CA GLY A 106 -8.26 -5.79 -5.85
C GLY A 106 -8.49 -7.10 -5.08
N ILE A 107 -7.61 -8.09 -5.22
CA ILE A 107 -7.82 -9.43 -4.65
C ILE A 107 -6.58 -9.94 -3.92
N GLY A 108 -6.75 -10.60 -2.78
CA GLY A 108 -5.77 -11.49 -2.18
C GLY A 108 -6.24 -12.94 -2.26
N ILE A 109 -5.35 -13.86 -2.63
CA ILE A 109 -5.64 -15.31 -2.64
C ILE A 109 -4.40 -16.10 -2.22
N ASN A 110 -4.56 -17.05 -1.32
CA ASN A 110 -3.51 -18.01 -0.95
C ASN A 110 -3.75 -19.32 -1.71
N ILE A 111 -2.71 -19.88 -2.34
CA ILE A 111 -2.81 -21.11 -3.14
C ILE A 111 -2.18 -22.33 -2.45
N SER A 112 -1.85 -22.20 -1.16
CA SER A 112 -1.12 -23.25 -0.40
C SER A 112 -1.89 -24.55 -0.21
N ASN A 113 -3.20 -24.56 -0.47
CA ASN A 113 -4.03 -25.76 -0.42
C ASN A 113 -3.91 -26.62 -1.69
N LEU A 114 -3.29 -26.12 -2.76
CA LEU A 114 -3.19 -26.84 -4.03
C LEU A 114 -1.99 -27.78 -4.03
N ARG A 115 -2.17 -29.03 -4.46
CA ARG A 115 -1.08 -30.01 -4.45
C ARG A 115 0.13 -29.60 -5.30
N PRO A 116 1.36 -29.95 -4.87
CA PRO A 116 2.56 -29.60 -5.59
C PRO A 116 2.71 -30.33 -6.93
N LYS A 117 3.64 -29.85 -7.75
CA LYS A 117 3.91 -30.42 -9.07
C LYS A 117 4.39 -31.86 -8.99
N GLY A 118 3.91 -32.70 -9.91
CA GLY A 118 4.25 -34.11 -9.96
C GLY A 118 3.44 -35.01 -9.03
N SER A 119 2.65 -34.45 -8.10
CA SER A 119 1.72 -35.21 -7.24
C SER A 119 0.76 -36.07 -8.06
N GLU A 120 0.35 -37.22 -7.52
CA GLU A 120 -0.57 -38.13 -8.21
C GLU A 120 -1.94 -37.47 -8.46
N VAL A 121 -2.47 -37.62 -9.67
CA VAL A 121 -3.89 -37.31 -9.98
C VAL A 121 -4.54 -38.50 -10.67
N ARG A 122 -5.77 -38.84 -10.26
CA ARG A 122 -6.52 -39.99 -10.80
C ARG A 122 -7.39 -39.61 -12.00
N ASN A 123 -6.82 -38.83 -12.92
CA ASN A 123 -7.46 -38.44 -14.18
C ASN A 123 -6.50 -38.72 -15.37
N VAL A 124 -6.88 -38.27 -16.58
CA VAL A 124 -6.09 -38.50 -17.80
C VAL A 124 -4.65 -37.96 -17.70
N ALA A 125 -4.41 -36.90 -16.92
CA ALA A 125 -3.10 -36.27 -16.78
C ALA A 125 -2.11 -37.10 -15.95
N ARG A 126 -2.59 -38.00 -15.08
CA ARG A 126 -1.82 -38.88 -14.17
C ARG A 126 -0.97 -38.18 -13.11
N SER A 127 -0.41 -37.00 -13.38
CA SER A 127 0.31 -36.14 -12.43
C SER A 127 -0.16 -34.69 -12.48
N SER A 128 -0.10 -33.98 -11.35
CA SER A 128 -0.43 -32.56 -11.22
C SER A 128 0.59 -31.65 -11.90
N THR A 129 0.12 -30.53 -12.48
CA THR A 129 0.97 -29.44 -12.96
C THR A 129 1.51 -28.54 -11.85
N GLY A 130 1.03 -28.72 -10.61
CA GLY A 130 1.45 -27.98 -9.41
C GLY A 130 0.63 -26.72 -9.14
N ALA A 131 0.73 -26.23 -7.91
CA ALA A 131 -0.02 -25.08 -7.41
C ALA A 131 0.27 -23.81 -8.23
N VAL A 132 1.55 -23.61 -8.57
CA VAL A 132 2.05 -22.42 -9.26
C VAL A 132 1.51 -22.30 -10.70
N SER A 133 1.19 -23.42 -11.34
CA SER A 133 0.72 -23.42 -12.74
C SER A 133 -0.58 -22.65 -12.95
N PHE A 134 -1.43 -22.54 -11.93
CA PHE A 134 -2.73 -21.85 -12.00
C PHE A 134 -2.61 -20.31 -11.99
N LEU A 135 -1.46 -19.75 -11.58
CA LEU A 135 -1.22 -18.30 -11.63
C LEU A 135 -1.41 -17.75 -13.05
N LYS A 136 -1.11 -18.54 -14.09
CA LYS A 136 -1.33 -18.15 -15.49
C LYS A 136 -2.79 -17.82 -15.77
N ILE A 137 -3.71 -18.66 -15.29
CA ILE A 137 -5.15 -18.50 -15.52
C ILE A 137 -5.68 -17.29 -14.76
N PHE A 138 -5.24 -17.12 -13.52
CA PHE A 138 -5.60 -15.94 -12.71
C PHE A 138 -5.04 -14.65 -13.33
N ASN A 139 -3.81 -14.68 -13.85
CA ASN A 139 -3.19 -13.54 -14.53
C ASN A 139 -3.97 -13.14 -15.79
N VAL A 140 -4.27 -14.10 -16.67
CA VAL A 140 -5.03 -13.85 -17.90
C VAL A 140 -6.41 -13.25 -17.57
N THR A 141 -7.06 -13.74 -16.51
CA THR A 141 -8.34 -13.18 -16.06
C THR A 141 -8.22 -11.72 -15.64
N GLY A 142 -7.16 -11.35 -14.92
CA GLY A 142 -6.85 -9.97 -14.54
C GLY A 142 -6.48 -9.05 -15.71
N GLU A 143 -5.85 -9.61 -16.74
CA GLU A 143 -5.49 -8.87 -17.97
C GLU A 143 -6.71 -8.61 -18.87
N VAL A 144 -7.61 -9.59 -18.97
CA VAL A 144 -8.83 -9.49 -19.80
C VAL A 144 -9.86 -8.55 -19.18
N ILE A 145 -10.04 -8.59 -17.86
CA ILE A 145 -11.07 -7.81 -17.17
C ILE A 145 -10.49 -6.45 -16.76
N SER A 146 -10.51 -5.53 -17.72
CA SER A 146 -10.08 -4.14 -17.54
C SER A 146 -11.10 -3.33 -16.72
N GLN A 147 -10.60 -2.58 -15.74
CA GLN A 147 -11.36 -1.68 -14.88
C GLN A 147 -11.31 -0.24 -15.41
N ASN A 148 -11.83 -0.01 -16.63
CA ASN A 148 -11.84 1.30 -17.29
C ASN A 148 -10.43 1.90 -17.45
N GLY A 149 -9.52 1.14 -18.07
CA GLY A 149 -8.12 1.58 -18.31
C GLY A 149 -7.13 1.19 -17.20
N ARG A 150 -7.58 0.46 -16.17
CA ARG A 150 -6.75 -0.08 -15.08
C ARG A 150 -6.80 -1.61 -15.09
N ARG A 151 -5.66 -2.28 -14.96
CA ARG A 151 -5.59 -3.75 -14.87
C ARG A 151 -6.10 -4.23 -13.51
N GLY A 152 -6.60 -5.47 -13.45
CA GLY A 152 -6.84 -6.14 -12.18
C GLY A 152 -5.56 -6.21 -11.36
N ALA A 153 -5.66 -6.03 -10.05
CA ALA A 153 -4.52 -6.14 -9.13
C ALA A 153 -4.79 -7.29 -8.15
N MET A 154 -3.85 -8.23 -8.08
CA MET A 154 -3.95 -9.42 -7.25
C MET A 154 -2.68 -9.63 -6.41
N MET A 155 -2.84 -10.06 -5.17
CA MET A 155 -1.81 -10.70 -4.35
C MET A 155 -2.04 -12.20 -4.38
N VAL A 156 -1.02 -12.95 -4.77
CA VAL A 156 -1.01 -14.41 -4.63
C VAL A 156 0.03 -14.81 -3.59
N GLY A 157 -0.37 -15.61 -2.60
CA GLY A 157 0.53 -16.11 -1.56
C GLY A 157 0.77 -17.61 -1.61
N LEU A 158 1.94 -18.02 -1.14
CA LEU A 158 2.29 -19.42 -0.90
C LEU A 158 3.03 -19.55 0.45
N ASN A 159 2.62 -20.51 1.27
CA ASN A 159 3.24 -20.83 2.55
C ASN A 159 4.68 -21.30 2.35
N CYS A 160 5.59 -20.85 3.22
CA CYS A 160 7.00 -21.22 3.15
C CYS A 160 7.28 -22.73 3.35
N SER A 161 6.32 -23.49 3.88
CA SER A 161 6.38 -24.96 3.98
C SER A 161 5.94 -25.69 2.70
N HIS A 162 5.42 -25.01 1.69
CA HIS A 162 4.88 -25.69 0.52
C HIS A 162 5.99 -26.27 -0.38
N PRO A 163 5.89 -27.51 -0.89
CA PRO A 163 6.95 -28.11 -1.72
C PRO A 163 7.24 -27.39 -3.05
N ASP A 164 6.27 -26.68 -3.62
CA ASP A 164 6.45 -25.84 -4.83
C ASP A 164 7.12 -24.47 -4.55
N ILE A 165 7.63 -24.21 -3.34
CA ILE A 165 8.12 -22.88 -2.96
C ILE A 165 9.24 -22.34 -3.86
N TYR A 166 10.12 -23.21 -4.39
CA TYR A 166 11.14 -22.81 -5.37
C TYR A 166 10.55 -22.46 -6.73
N GLU A 167 9.53 -23.20 -7.20
CA GLU A 167 8.86 -22.86 -8.46
C GLU A 167 8.13 -21.52 -8.33
N PHE A 168 7.54 -21.26 -7.16
CA PHE A 168 6.90 -19.98 -6.85
C PHE A 168 7.91 -18.82 -6.77
N LEU A 169 9.10 -19.06 -6.18
CA LEU A 169 10.16 -18.06 -6.07
C LEU A 169 10.62 -17.57 -7.46
N HIS A 170 10.78 -18.48 -8.42
CA HIS A 170 11.35 -18.16 -9.73
C HIS A 170 10.32 -17.92 -10.84
N ILE A 171 9.01 -18.05 -10.57
CA ILE A 171 7.98 -18.03 -11.63
C ILE A 171 8.03 -16.76 -12.49
N LYS A 172 8.29 -15.60 -11.87
CA LYS A 172 8.38 -14.31 -12.57
C LYS A 172 9.70 -14.09 -13.32
N GLN A 173 10.70 -14.95 -13.14
CA GLN A 173 12.00 -14.87 -13.80
C GLN A 173 11.99 -15.58 -15.17
N ASN A 174 11.05 -16.50 -15.39
CA ASN A 174 11.01 -17.43 -16.52
C ASN A 174 10.23 -16.90 -17.75
N GLU A 175 10.36 -15.61 -18.08
CA GLU A 175 9.67 -14.93 -19.20
C GLU A 175 8.13 -14.81 -19.10
N GLU A 176 7.52 -15.37 -18.07
CA GLU A 176 6.09 -15.24 -17.80
C GLU A 176 5.79 -13.87 -17.18
N LYS A 177 5.27 -12.96 -18.00
CA LYS A 177 4.78 -11.65 -17.53
C LYS A 177 3.49 -11.84 -16.72
N LEU A 178 3.61 -12.22 -15.45
CA LEU A 178 2.52 -12.23 -14.47
C LEU A 178 2.19 -10.79 -14.02
N SER A 179 1.73 -10.00 -14.98
CA SER A 179 1.66 -8.54 -14.92
C SER A 179 0.48 -7.98 -14.13
N SER A 180 -0.49 -8.84 -13.79
CA SER A 180 -1.69 -8.49 -13.02
C SER A 180 -1.62 -8.94 -11.56
N MET A 181 -0.45 -9.44 -11.10
CA MET A 181 -0.28 -9.92 -9.74
C MET A 181 1.09 -9.59 -9.15
N ASN A 182 1.12 -9.24 -7.87
CA ASN A 182 2.31 -9.44 -7.04
C ASN A 182 2.22 -10.79 -6.33
N ILE A 183 3.39 -11.32 -5.98
CA ILE A 183 3.50 -12.60 -5.29
C ILE A 183 4.23 -12.40 -3.97
N SER A 184 3.80 -13.08 -2.91
CA SER A 184 4.47 -13.03 -1.61
C SER A 184 4.60 -14.41 -1.00
N ILE A 185 5.73 -14.66 -0.35
CA ILE A 185 5.92 -15.85 0.48
C ILE A 185 5.39 -15.55 1.88
N LEU A 186 4.58 -16.47 2.39
CA LEU A 186 4.01 -16.41 3.73
C LEU A 186 4.95 -17.15 4.68
N PHE A 187 5.78 -16.38 5.37
CA PHE A 187 6.78 -16.90 6.31
C PHE A 187 6.17 -17.04 7.70
N THR A 188 6.35 -18.22 8.29
CA THR A 188 6.03 -18.49 9.70
C THR A 188 7.17 -18.04 10.62
N ASP A 189 6.86 -17.84 11.90
CA ASP A 189 7.86 -17.61 12.94
C ASP A 189 8.85 -18.79 13.01
N GLU A 190 8.35 -20.03 12.87
CA GLU A 190 9.20 -21.24 12.82
C GLU A 190 10.24 -21.17 11.69
N PHE A 191 9.82 -20.80 10.48
CA PHE A 191 10.74 -20.65 9.35
C PHE A 191 11.78 -19.54 9.61
N MET A 192 11.34 -18.39 10.11
CA MET A 192 12.23 -17.26 10.37
C MET A 192 13.22 -17.55 11.51
N GLU A 193 12.81 -18.30 12.54
CA GLU A 193 13.71 -18.82 13.57
C GLU A 193 14.73 -19.79 12.99
N ALA A 194 14.32 -20.67 12.07
CA ALA A 194 15.24 -21.56 11.37
C ALA A 194 16.25 -20.78 10.49
N VAL A 195 15.83 -19.69 9.85
CA VAL A 195 16.73 -18.77 9.13
C VAL A 195 17.74 -18.14 10.08
N ARG A 196 17.29 -17.58 11.21
CA ARG A 196 18.16 -16.92 12.21
C ARG A 196 19.16 -17.89 12.81
N ASP A 197 18.74 -19.11 13.11
CA ASP A 197 19.52 -20.12 13.83
C ASP A 197 20.31 -21.08 12.90
N ASP A 198 20.25 -20.89 11.58
CA ASP A 198 20.89 -21.75 10.58
C ASP A 198 20.41 -23.22 10.58
N LYS A 199 19.11 -23.43 10.79
CA LYS A 199 18.51 -24.77 10.90
C LYS A 199 17.95 -25.26 9.56
N GLU A 200 17.76 -26.58 9.51
CA GLU A 200 16.96 -27.22 8.48
C GLU A 200 15.47 -26.95 8.70
N TYR A 201 14.71 -26.99 7.61
CA TYR A 201 13.27 -26.79 7.61
C TYR A 201 12.62 -27.80 6.65
N ASN A 202 11.50 -28.37 7.06
CA ASN A 202 10.79 -29.38 6.29
C ASN A 202 9.66 -28.75 5.49
N LEU A 203 9.79 -28.79 4.17
CA LEU A 203 8.67 -28.57 3.26
C LEU A 203 7.78 -29.80 3.33
N HIS A 204 6.46 -29.61 3.36
CA HIS A 204 5.51 -30.71 3.46
C HIS A 204 4.18 -30.40 2.76
N PHE A 205 3.55 -31.44 2.24
CA PHE A 205 2.16 -31.40 1.74
C PHE A 205 1.53 -32.79 1.89
N THR A 206 0.25 -32.85 2.27
CA THR A 206 -0.52 -34.09 2.27
C THR A 206 -1.67 -33.97 1.27
N VAL A 207 -1.67 -34.81 0.23
CA VAL A 207 -2.73 -34.85 -0.76
C VAL A 207 -3.88 -35.69 -0.22
N GLU A 208 -4.93 -35.05 0.29
CA GLU A 208 -6.05 -35.75 0.94
C GLU A 208 -6.71 -36.82 0.06
N ALA A 209 -6.86 -36.53 -1.25
CA ALA A 209 -7.54 -37.41 -2.19
C ALA A 209 -6.80 -38.75 -2.44
N THR A 210 -5.47 -38.77 -2.29
CA THR A 210 -4.64 -39.95 -2.55
C THR A 210 -3.98 -40.50 -1.28
N GLY A 211 -3.88 -39.70 -0.22
CA GLY A 211 -3.09 -39.99 0.97
C GLY A 211 -1.58 -39.80 0.77
N GLU A 212 -1.16 -39.27 -0.38
CA GLU A 212 0.24 -39.01 -0.70
C GLU A 212 0.83 -37.97 0.26
N LYS A 213 1.97 -38.30 0.87
CA LYS A 213 2.73 -37.37 1.73
C LYS A 213 4.00 -36.97 1.00
N ILE A 214 4.17 -35.68 0.80
CA ILE A 214 5.29 -35.10 0.06
C ILE A 214 6.09 -34.29 1.06
N GLU A 215 7.35 -34.66 1.27
CA GLU A 215 8.24 -34.00 2.23
C GLU A 215 9.60 -33.73 1.59
N ARG A 216 10.17 -32.57 1.88
CA ARG A 216 11.51 -32.18 1.41
C ARG A 216 12.19 -31.29 2.44
N THR A 217 13.33 -31.72 2.96
CA THR A 217 14.16 -30.91 3.87
C THR A 217 15.02 -29.93 3.08
N ILE A 218 15.10 -28.68 3.56
CA ILE A 218 15.93 -27.61 3.01
C ILE A 218 16.72 -26.90 4.11
N LYS A 219 17.79 -26.19 3.76
CA LYS A 219 18.44 -25.24 4.67
C LYS A 219 17.67 -23.92 4.62
N ALA A 220 17.02 -23.53 5.73
CA ALA A 220 16.14 -22.37 5.76
C ALA A 220 16.89 -21.08 5.36
N ARG A 221 18.10 -20.88 5.91
CA ARG A 221 18.93 -19.71 5.60
C ARG A 221 19.35 -19.64 4.14
N GLU A 222 19.68 -20.77 3.51
CA GLU A 222 20.07 -20.80 2.09
C GLU A 222 18.89 -20.40 1.20
N PHE A 223 17.71 -20.99 1.42
CA PHE A 223 16.49 -20.61 0.70
C PHE A 223 16.15 -19.12 0.91
N PHE A 224 16.27 -18.62 2.14
CA PHE A 224 15.95 -17.23 2.43
C PHE A 224 16.96 -16.25 1.82
N LYS A 225 18.23 -16.64 1.67
CA LYS A 225 19.22 -15.86 0.90
C LYS A 225 18.87 -15.83 -0.58
N GLU A 226 18.49 -16.97 -1.16
CA GLU A 226 18.03 -17.05 -2.56
C GLU A 226 16.75 -16.22 -2.79
N PHE A 227 15.85 -16.19 -1.82
CA PHE A 227 14.71 -15.28 -1.79
C PHE A 227 15.14 -13.81 -1.84
N CYS A 228 16.10 -13.41 -1.00
CA CYS A 228 16.61 -12.03 -0.97
C CYS A 228 17.34 -11.65 -2.26
N GLU A 229 18.10 -12.57 -2.86
CA GLU A 229 18.75 -12.39 -4.17
C GLU A 229 17.73 -12.23 -5.29
N THR A 230 16.69 -13.06 -5.29
CA THR A 230 15.59 -12.97 -6.25
C THR A 230 14.85 -11.64 -6.11
N GLN A 231 14.54 -11.23 -4.88
CA GLN A 231 13.91 -9.95 -4.61
C GLN A 231 14.80 -8.78 -5.07
N TRP A 232 16.10 -8.84 -4.77
CA TRP A 232 17.09 -7.86 -5.20
C TRP A 232 17.14 -7.71 -6.73
N ASP A 233 17.02 -8.83 -7.45
CA ASP A 233 17.02 -8.86 -8.90
C ASP A 233 15.67 -8.46 -9.52
N TRP A 234 14.51 -8.71 -8.88
CA TRP A 234 13.20 -8.62 -9.55
C TRP A 234 12.13 -7.78 -8.86
N GLY A 235 12.32 -7.35 -7.61
CA GLY A 235 11.29 -6.64 -6.85
C GLY A 235 10.18 -7.55 -6.28
N ASP A 236 10.20 -8.84 -6.60
CA ASP A 236 9.26 -9.88 -6.16
C ASP A 236 10.03 -11.19 -5.91
N PRO A 237 9.53 -12.12 -5.07
CA PRO A 237 8.33 -12.00 -4.24
C PRO A 237 8.51 -11.08 -3.03
N GLY A 238 7.40 -10.60 -2.46
CA GLY A 238 7.36 -9.95 -1.15
C GLY A 238 7.40 -10.96 0.01
N ALA A 239 7.49 -10.44 1.23
CA ALA A 239 7.43 -11.23 2.46
C ALA A 239 6.24 -10.79 3.34
N ILE A 240 5.43 -11.77 3.74
CA ILE A 240 4.39 -11.61 4.76
C ILE A 240 4.74 -12.52 5.93
N PHE A 241 4.79 -11.96 7.14
CA PHE A 241 5.02 -12.72 8.37
C PHE A 241 3.65 -13.16 8.91
N ILE A 242 3.17 -14.31 8.44
CA ILE A 242 1.76 -14.71 8.57
C ILE A 242 1.35 -14.97 10.02
N ASP A 243 2.28 -15.48 10.83
CA ASP A 243 2.05 -15.67 12.26
C ASP A 243 1.91 -14.33 12.98
N ARG A 244 2.72 -13.33 12.62
CA ARG A 244 2.60 -11.97 13.17
C ARG A 244 1.28 -11.30 12.78
N MET A 245 0.76 -11.58 11.58
CA MET A 245 -0.56 -11.12 11.15
C MET A 245 -1.67 -11.70 12.02
N ASN A 246 -1.67 -13.01 12.26
CA ASN A 246 -2.69 -13.70 13.05
C ASN A 246 -2.56 -13.49 14.57
N GLN A 247 -1.36 -13.20 15.07
CA GLN A 247 -1.14 -12.95 16.51
C GLN A 247 -1.55 -11.52 16.92
N ASN A 248 -1.32 -10.51 16.06
CA ASN A 248 -1.30 -9.11 16.49
C ASN A 248 -2.46 -8.27 15.91
N HIS A 249 -3.69 -8.73 16.00
CA HIS A 249 -4.87 -7.98 15.54
C HIS A 249 -6.01 -8.03 16.55
N LEU A 250 -7.03 -7.20 16.33
CA LEU A 250 -8.17 -7.03 17.23
C LEU A 250 -9.01 -8.31 17.38
N LEU A 251 -9.00 -9.18 16.36
CA LEU A 251 -9.76 -10.42 16.30
C LEU A 251 -8.94 -11.68 16.63
N ALA A 252 -7.71 -11.54 17.15
CA ALA A 252 -6.80 -12.66 17.37
C ALA A 252 -7.32 -13.73 18.36
N GLY A 253 -8.36 -13.41 19.14
CA GLY A 253 -9.01 -14.35 20.06
C GLY A 253 -10.20 -15.12 19.48
N TYR A 254 -10.50 -14.95 18.18
CA TYR A 254 -11.59 -15.62 17.48
C TYR A 254 -11.05 -16.77 16.64
N ASP A 255 -11.31 -18.01 17.05
CA ASP A 255 -10.78 -19.21 16.40
C ASP A 255 -11.22 -19.35 14.93
N GLU A 256 -12.38 -18.78 14.58
CA GLU A 256 -12.92 -18.78 13.22
C GLU A 256 -12.38 -17.63 12.32
N TYR A 257 -11.62 -16.68 12.88
CA TYR A 257 -11.02 -15.58 12.12
C TYR A 257 -9.55 -15.88 11.84
N ASN A 258 -9.28 -16.39 10.63
CA ASN A 258 -7.93 -16.71 10.17
C ASN A 258 -7.53 -15.83 8.98
N ILE A 259 -6.40 -15.14 9.07
CA ILE A 259 -5.81 -14.37 7.97
C ILE A 259 -4.88 -15.29 7.19
N GLU A 260 -5.28 -15.68 5.97
CA GLU A 260 -4.48 -16.54 5.09
C GLU A 260 -3.59 -15.76 4.12
N ILE A 261 -3.90 -14.48 3.88
CA ILE A 261 -3.26 -13.61 2.88
C ILE A 261 -3.65 -12.15 3.13
N THR A 262 -2.97 -11.22 2.46
CA THR A 262 -3.38 -9.82 2.37
C THR A 262 -4.01 -9.47 1.03
N ASN A 263 -4.60 -8.29 0.97
CA ASN A 263 -4.91 -7.60 -0.28
C ASN A 263 -3.63 -7.24 -1.07
N PRO A 264 -3.75 -6.74 -2.33
CA PRO A 264 -2.62 -6.41 -3.19
C PRO A 264 -1.56 -5.48 -2.59
N CYS A 265 -1.92 -4.56 -1.70
CA CYS A 265 -0.98 -3.56 -1.17
C CYS A 265 -0.38 -3.95 0.20
N GLY A 266 -0.80 -5.07 0.78
CA GLY A 266 -0.23 -5.63 2.02
C GLY A 266 -0.73 -5.01 3.33
N GLU A 267 -1.56 -3.97 3.27
CA GLU A 267 -2.08 -3.24 4.44
C GLU A 267 -3.29 -3.90 5.10
N PHE A 268 -4.04 -4.72 4.35
CA PHE A 268 -5.27 -5.34 4.83
C PHE A 268 -5.17 -6.86 4.72
N GLY A 269 -5.12 -7.52 5.88
CA GLY A 269 -5.29 -8.96 6.01
C GLY A 269 -6.64 -9.26 6.62
N GLY A 270 -7.39 -10.20 6.06
CA GLY A 270 -8.67 -10.61 6.59
C GLY A 270 -8.97 -12.07 6.29
N ASN A 271 -10.02 -12.60 6.90
CA ASN A 271 -10.51 -13.93 6.59
C ASN A 271 -11.16 -14.01 5.20
N ALA A 272 -11.53 -15.21 4.79
CA ALA A 272 -12.18 -15.45 3.50
C ALA A 272 -13.39 -14.53 3.27
N TYR A 273 -13.52 -14.02 2.05
CA TYR A 273 -14.55 -13.09 1.58
C TYR A 273 -14.56 -11.71 2.22
N ASN A 274 -13.59 -11.38 3.07
CA ASN A 274 -13.54 -10.07 3.70
C ASN A 274 -13.25 -8.97 2.68
N ALA A 275 -13.79 -7.77 2.95
CA ALA A 275 -13.74 -6.64 2.04
C ALA A 275 -13.23 -5.40 2.78
N CYS A 276 -12.30 -4.68 2.14
CA CYS A 276 -11.60 -3.57 2.75
C CYS A 276 -12.26 -2.23 2.40
N ASN A 277 -12.71 -1.50 3.43
CA ASN A 277 -13.25 -0.14 3.30
C ASN A 277 -12.27 0.85 3.91
N LEU A 278 -11.58 1.61 3.05
CA LEU A 278 -10.43 2.42 3.42
C LEU A 278 -10.76 3.92 3.48
N GLY A 279 -10.08 4.61 4.38
CA GLY A 279 -10.04 6.08 4.45
C GLY A 279 -8.74 6.53 5.09
N SER A 280 -8.36 7.79 4.92
CA SER A 280 -7.08 8.27 5.45
C SER A 280 -7.16 9.69 5.97
N VAL A 281 -6.52 9.92 7.11
CA VAL A 281 -6.37 11.23 7.74
C VAL A 281 -5.08 11.87 7.26
N ASN A 282 -5.12 13.15 6.86
CA ASN A 282 -3.92 13.89 6.52
C ASN A 282 -3.22 14.34 7.80
N LEU A 283 -2.05 13.79 8.13
CA LEU A 283 -1.35 14.15 9.35
C LEU A 283 -0.80 15.59 9.31
N TYR A 284 -0.49 16.11 8.12
CA TYR A 284 0.05 17.46 7.95
C TYR A 284 -0.93 18.55 8.42
N THR A 285 -2.23 18.37 8.18
CA THR A 285 -3.25 19.34 8.62
C THR A 285 -3.47 19.34 10.14
N MET A 286 -2.87 18.39 10.85
CA MET A 286 -2.92 18.24 12.30
C MET A 286 -1.76 18.92 13.02
N ILE A 287 -0.87 19.59 12.27
CA ILE A 287 0.25 20.34 12.84
C ILE A 287 -0.08 21.83 12.85
N ASP A 288 -0.11 22.42 14.04
CA ASP A 288 -0.23 23.86 14.27
C ASP A 288 1.17 24.49 14.34
N ASP A 289 1.26 25.78 14.02
CA ASP A 289 2.51 26.56 14.03
C ASP A 289 3.67 25.88 13.29
N LYS A 290 3.35 25.33 12.10
CA LYS A 290 4.30 24.59 11.24
C LYS A 290 5.59 25.38 11.02
N PHE A 291 6.71 24.67 11.08
CA PHE A 291 8.06 25.23 10.86
C PHE A 291 8.50 26.30 11.87
N SER A 292 7.70 26.62 12.89
CA SER A 292 8.08 27.55 13.95
C SER A 292 9.17 26.98 14.87
N ALA A 293 9.54 27.70 15.91
CA ALA A 293 10.43 27.16 16.95
C ALA A 293 9.77 26.01 17.73
N HIS A 294 8.43 25.97 17.79
CA HIS A 294 7.65 25.03 18.59
C HIS A 294 6.39 24.58 17.83
N PRO A 295 6.53 23.82 16.73
CA PRO A 295 5.39 23.25 16.04
C PRO A 295 4.67 22.25 16.96
N VAL A 296 3.33 22.22 16.91
CA VAL A 296 2.51 21.45 17.85
C VAL A 296 1.59 20.49 17.10
N PHE A 297 1.56 19.24 17.54
CA PHE A 297 0.54 18.30 17.11
C PHE A 297 -0.79 18.61 17.80
N ASN A 298 -1.79 19.01 17.01
CA ASN A 298 -3.13 19.29 17.46
C ASN A 298 -3.90 17.97 17.70
N GLU A 299 -3.64 17.37 18.86
CA GLU A 299 -4.23 16.10 19.26
C GLU A 299 -5.76 16.16 19.28
N LYS A 300 -6.36 17.31 19.66
CA LYS A 300 -7.81 17.48 19.70
C LYS A 300 -8.43 17.39 18.31
N ARG A 301 -7.86 18.11 17.32
CA ARG A 301 -8.31 18.03 15.92
C ARG A 301 -8.13 16.62 15.38
N PHE A 302 -6.96 16.02 15.61
CA PHE A 302 -6.68 14.66 15.17
C PHE A 302 -7.69 13.65 15.74
N LYS A 303 -7.95 13.67 17.05
CA LYS A 303 -8.96 12.82 17.70
C LYS A 303 -10.34 12.99 17.06
N LYS A 304 -10.77 14.24 16.82
CA LYS A 304 -12.07 14.49 16.18
C LYS A 304 -12.14 13.90 14.78
N THR A 305 -11.10 14.11 13.96
CA THR A 305 -11.04 13.60 12.59
C THR A 305 -10.98 12.08 12.55
N VAL A 306 -10.22 11.43 13.44
CA VAL A 306 -10.19 9.96 13.56
C VAL A 306 -11.56 9.40 13.97
N TYR A 307 -12.20 10.02 14.97
CA TYR A 307 -13.51 9.60 15.44
C TYR A 307 -14.56 9.65 14.31
N ASP A 308 -14.62 10.78 13.59
CA ASP A 308 -15.51 10.94 12.44
C ASP A 308 -15.12 10.01 11.28
N GLY A 309 -13.83 9.75 11.08
CA GLY A 309 -13.32 8.85 10.05
C GLY A 309 -13.83 7.42 10.24
N ILE A 310 -13.79 6.89 11.47
CA ILE A 310 -14.38 5.57 11.78
C ILE A 310 -15.89 5.56 11.55
N THR A 311 -16.59 6.62 11.99
CA THR A 311 -18.04 6.73 11.74
C THR A 311 -18.34 6.74 10.24
N ALA A 312 -17.58 7.50 9.46
CA ALA A 312 -17.75 7.58 8.01
C ALA A 312 -17.50 6.23 7.34
N LEU A 313 -16.46 5.49 7.74
CA LEU A 313 -16.18 4.17 7.20
C LEU A 313 -17.30 3.17 7.55
N ASP A 314 -17.88 3.23 8.76
CA ASP A 314 -19.07 2.41 9.11
C ASP A 314 -20.30 2.75 8.24
N GLU A 315 -20.54 4.03 7.93
CA GLU A 315 -21.64 4.42 7.03
C GLU A 315 -21.38 4.09 5.55
N ILE A 316 -20.12 4.09 5.12
CA ILE A 316 -19.70 3.62 3.80
C ILE A 316 -20.02 2.13 3.65
N VAL A 317 -19.79 1.33 4.69
CA VAL A 317 -20.17 -0.09 4.71
C VAL A 317 -21.68 -0.24 4.51
N ASP A 318 -22.49 0.51 5.26
CA ASP A 318 -23.95 0.45 5.13
C ASP A 318 -24.44 0.88 3.74
N TYR A 319 -23.92 1.98 3.21
CA TYR A 319 -24.33 2.47 1.89
C TYR A 319 -23.94 1.50 0.77
N GLY A 320 -22.73 0.92 0.86
CA GLY A 320 -22.13 0.04 -0.13
C GLY A 320 -22.57 -1.42 -0.04
N TYR A 321 -23.35 -1.80 0.98
CA TYR A 321 -23.70 -3.20 1.28
C TYR A 321 -24.32 -3.94 0.09
N ASP A 322 -25.35 -3.36 -0.56
CA ASP A 322 -26.02 -3.98 -1.70
C ASP A 322 -25.17 -4.03 -2.98
N ALA A 323 -24.05 -3.30 -3.00
CA ALA A 323 -23.18 -3.15 -4.15
C ALA A 323 -22.02 -4.16 -4.16
N GLN A 324 -21.95 -5.04 -3.16
CA GLN A 324 -20.92 -6.07 -3.07
C GLN A 324 -21.02 -7.09 -4.21
N PRO A 325 -19.89 -7.54 -4.77
CA PRO A 325 -19.87 -8.37 -5.98
C PRO A 325 -20.37 -9.80 -5.75
N LEU A 326 -20.22 -10.33 -4.52
CA LEU A 326 -20.63 -11.67 -4.11
C LEU A 326 -21.48 -11.62 -2.84
N ASP A 327 -22.38 -12.59 -2.70
CA ASP A 327 -23.24 -12.73 -1.51
C ASP A 327 -22.41 -13.04 -0.26
N ALA A 328 -21.36 -13.85 -0.40
CA ALA A 328 -20.43 -14.18 0.67
C ALA A 328 -19.70 -12.93 1.23
N ASN A 329 -19.47 -11.90 0.40
CA ASN A 329 -18.91 -10.63 0.91
C ASN A 329 -19.90 -9.91 1.83
N ARG A 330 -21.21 -9.98 1.54
CA ARG A 330 -22.24 -9.37 2.40
C ARG A 330 -22.36 -10.10 3.72
N THR A 331 -22.37 -11.43 3.70
CA THR A 331 -22.30 -12.25 4.91
C THR A 331 -21.06 -11.90 5.74
N CYS A 332 -19.89 -11.79 5.11
CA CYS A 332 -18.66 -11.42 5.81
C CYS A 332 -18.72 -9.99 6.41
N ILE A 333 -19.41 -9.05 5.76
CA ILE A 333 -19.66 -7.72 6.31
C ILE A 333 -20.59 -7.77 7.54
N ASP A 334 -21.66 -8.55 7.49
CA ASP A 334 -22.56 -8.73 8.64
C ASP A 334 -21.80 -9.35 9.81
N ASP A 335 -20.95 -10.32 9.49
CA ASP A 335 -20.19 -11.10 10.45
C ASP A 335 -19.08 -10.31 11.13
N TRP A 336 -18.29 -9.53 10.38
CA TRP A 336 -17.02 -8.95 10.85
C TRP A 336 -16.91 -7.43 10.68
N ARG A 337 -17.61 -6.88 9.69
CA ARG A 337 -17.76 -5.43 9.49
C ARG A 337 -16.43 -4.64 9.50
N SER A 338 -15.45 -5.16 8.77
CA SER A 338 -14.06 -4.67 8.71
C SER A 338 -13.92 -3.26 8.13
N LEU A 339 -13.05 -2.46 8.75
CA LEU A 339 -12.66 -1.12 8.31
C LEU A 339 -11.13 -1.00 8.21
N GLY A 340 -10.66 0.05 7.54
CA GLY A 340 -9.24 0.40 7.52
C GLY A 340 -9.03 1.91 7.41
N LEU A 341 -8.96 2.58 8.55
CA LEU A 341 -8.54 3.98 8.64
C LEU A 341 -7.02 4.05 8.70
N GLY A 342 -6.44 4.87 7.83
CA GLY A 342 -5.00 5.09 7.74
C GLY A 342 -4.60 6.56 7.81
N LEU A 343 -3.36 6.82 7.40
CA LEU A 343 -2.78 8.16 7.31
C LEU A 343 -2.26 8.43 5.90
N PHE A 344 -2.12 9.69 5.55
CA PHE A 344 -1.20 10.19 4.54
C PHE A 344 -0.59 11.51 5.02
N GLY A 345 0.39 12.05 4.31
CA GLY A 345 1.09 13.28 4.70
C GLY A 345 2.02 13.09 5.90
N VAL A 346 2.52 11.87 6.14
CA VAL A 346 3.40 11.58 7.27
C VAL A 346 4.75 12.27 7.12
N ALA A 347 5.39 12.20 5.95
CA ALA A 347 6.65 12.90 5.72
C ALA A 347 6.47 14.42 5.85
N ASP A 348 5.37 14.93 5.30
CA ASP A 348 5.01 16.35 5.37
C ASP A 348 4.86 16.81 6.82
N ALA A 349 4.15 16.04 7.65
CA ALA A 349 3.98 16.35 9.06
C ALA A 349 5.31 16.32 9.83
N LEU A 350 6.19 15.36 9.54
CA LEU A 350 7.52 15.31 10.15
C LEU A 350 8.36 16.54 9.79
N ILE A 351 8.31 17.00 8.53
CA ILE A 351 8.99 18.23 8.10
C ILE A 351 8.40 19.46 8.80
N ALA A 352 7.08 19.55 8.92
CA ALA A 352 6.41 20.62 9.68
C ALA A 352 6.83 20.65 11.15
N MET A 353 7.06 19.47 11.74
CA MET A 353 7.53 19.28 13.11
C MET A 353 9.06 19.40 13.26
N LYS A 354 9.80 19.58 12.16
CA LYS A 354 11.28 19.59 12.12
C LYS A 354 11.93 18.29 12.61
N LEU A 355 11.32 17.15 12.28
CA LEU A 355 11.79 15.82 12.65
C LEU A 355 12.30 15.08 11.41
N THR A 356 13.53 14.58 11.45
CA THR A 356 14.08 13.78 10.35
C THR A 356 13.43 12.39 10.34
N TYR A 357 12.96 11.96 9.18
CA TYR A 357 12.26 10.68 9.02
C TYR A 357 13.06 9.48 9.59
N GLY A 358 12.39 8.66 10.40
CA GLY A 358 12.92 7.40 10.93
C GLY A 358 13.97 7.52 12.06
N THR A 359 14.30 8.75 12.47
CA THR A 359 15.06 9.02 13.71
C THR A 359 14.27 8.60 14.95
N LYS A 360 14.94 8.49 16.10
CA LYS A 360 14.27 8.10 17.34
C LYS A 360 13.16 9.07 17.70
N GLU A 361 13.39 10.37 17.55
CA GLU A 361 12.44 11.43 17.87
C GLU A 361 11.21 11.37 16.95
N ALA A 362 11.43 11.10 15.65
CA ALA A 362 10.35 10.89 14.70
C ALA A 362 9.54 9.61 15.01
N ASN A 363 10.21 8.52 15.37
CA ASN A 363 9.56 7.26 15.73
C ASN A 363 8.76 7.41 17.04
N ASP A 364 9.29 8.12 18.03
CA ASP A 364 8.58 8.42 19.29
C ASP A 364 7.36 9.31 19.04
N PHE A 365 7.48 10.30 18.14
CA PHE A 365 6.35 11.11 17.69
C PHE A 365 5.26 10.27 17.02
N MET A 366 5.63 9.46 16.02
CA MET A 366 4.69 8.60 15.31
C MET A 366 4.07 7.54 16.21
N GLY A 367 4.81 6.99 17.17
CA GLY A 367 4.25 6.11 18.20
C GLY A 367 3.14 6.78 19.02
N ARG A 368 3.30 8.05 19.39
CA ARG A 368 2.25 8.82 20.09
C ARG A 368 1.04 9.11 19.19
N VAL A 369 1.27 9.46 17.92
CA VAL A 369 0.20 9.68 16.94
C VAL A 369 -0.62 8.41 16.74
N MET A 370 0.04 7.28 16.48
CA MET A 370 -0.61 6.01 16.23
C MET A 370 -1.31 5.44 17.46
N LYS A 371 -0.72 5.59 18.66
CA LYS A 371 -1.40 5.29 19.93
C LYS A 371 -2.71 6.08 20.05
N THR A 372 -2.66 7.39 19.77
CA THR A 372 -3.84 8.26 19.84
C THR A 372 -4.90 7.83 18.83
N MET A 373 -4.47 7.45 17.63
CA MET A 373 -5.35 6.98 16.56
C MET A 373 -6.09 5.70 16.96
N LEU A 374 -5.38 4.70 17.49
CA LEU A 374 -5.95 3.42 17.94
C LEU A 374 -7.01 3.61 19.02
N LEU A 375 -6.67 4.31 20.11
CA LEU A 375 -7.59 4.52 21.23
C LEU A 375 -8.85 5.28 20.78
N THR A 376 -8.68 6.27 19.91
CA THR A 376 -9.81 7.05 19.39
C THR A 376 -10.67 6.25 18.43
N ALA A 377 -10.07 5.39 17.61
CA ALA A 377 -10.79 4.53 16.68
C ALA A 377 -11.64 3.49 17.43
N LEU A 378 -11.07 2.87 18.46
CA LEU A 378 -11.77 1.94 19.36
C LEU A 378 -12.91 2.65 20.10
N ARG A 379 -12.67 3.85 20.62
CA ARG A 379 -13.71 4.69 21.25
C ARG A 379 -14.87 4.94 20.29
N SER A 380 -14.58 5.37 19.06
CA SER A 380 -15.61 5.62 18.03
C SER A 380 -16.40 4.36 17.70
N SER A 381 -15.72 3.21 17.52
CA SER A 381 -16.41 1.94 17.25
C SER A 381 -17.26 1.45 18.44
N CYS A 382 -16.82 1.66 19.67
CA CYS A 382 -17.57 1.34 20.88
C CYS A 382 -18.83 2.21 21.00
N ASP A 383 -18.70 3.53 20.80
CA ASP A 383 -19.84 4.45 20.81
C ASP A 383 -20.82 4.17 19.65
N ARG A 384 -20.33 3.62 18.53
CA ARG A 384 -21.20 3.09 17.47
C ARG A 384 -21.89 1.78 17.86
N ALA A 385 -21.25 0.91 18.62
CA ALA A 385 -21.88 -0.30 19.13
C ALA A 385 -23.05 0.03 20.08
N LYS A 386 -22.88 1.05 20.94
CA LYS A 386 -23.95 1.57 21.82
C LYS A 386 -25.21 1.97 21.04
N GLU A 387 -25.03 2.59 19.88
CA GLU A 387 -26.14 3.12 19.08
C GLU A 387 -26.73 2.10 18.09
N LYS A 388 -25.88 1.31 17.41
CA LYS A 388 -26.27 0.47 16.27
C LYS A 388 -26.12 -1.03 16.51
N GLY A 389 -25.59 -1.43 17.67
CA GLY A 389 -25.20 -2.81 17.97
C GLY A 389 -23.81 -3.17 17.45
N THR A 390 -23.27 -4.28 17.93
CA THR A 390 -21.94 -4.78 17.56
C THR A 390 -21.90 -5.40 16.15
N PHE A 391 -20.72 -5.77 15.66
CA PHE A 391 -20.64 -6.69 14.52
C PHE A 391 -21.21 -8.08 14.87
N GLY A 392 -21.62 -8.86 13.87
CA GLY A 392 -22.43 -10.07 14.05
C GLY A 392 -21.79 -11.14 14.93
N HIS A 393 -20.49 -11.42 14.76
CA HIS A 393 -19.78 -12.42 15.57
C HIS A 393 -19.25 -11.90 16.89
N TYR A 394 -19.48 -10.64 17.27
CA TYR A 394 -18.85 -10.04 18.44
C TYR A 394 -19.09 -10.85 19.72
N ARG A 395 -17.98 -11.20 20.40
CA ARG A 395 -17.98 -11.87 21.70
C ARG A 395 -16.88 -11.27 22.56
N TRP A 396 -17.25 -10.80 23.76
CA TRP A 396 -16.28 -10.26 24.71
C TRP A 396 -15.19 -11.28 25.07
N GLU A 397 -15.58 -12.53 25.33
CA GLU A 397 -14.65 -13.61 25.72
C GLU A 397 -13.57 -13.90 24.67
N ALA A 398 -13.85 -13.65 23.40
CA ALA A 398 -12.87 -13.72 22.32
C ALA A 398 -12.07 -12.41 22.21
N THR A 399 -12.77 -11.27 22.18
CA THR A 399 -12.15 -9.93 22.03
C THR A 399 -11.10 -9.65 23.10
N LYS A 400 -11.39 -9.97 24.38
CA LYS A 400 -10.47 -9.71 25.50
C LYS A 400 -9.15 -10.49 25.43
N LYS A 401 -9.06 -11.53 24.60
CA LYS A 401 -7.82 -12.30 24.37
C LYS A 401 -6.88 -11.63 23.35
N SER A 402 -7.34 -10.59 22.65
CA SER A 402 -6.49 -9.87 21.69
C SER A 402 -5.37 -9.12 22.43
N PRO A 403 -4.12 -9.18 21.93
CA PRO A 403 -3.02 -8.35 22.46
C PRO A 403 -3.30 -6.84 22.39
N ILE A 404 -4.22 -6.41 21.51
CA ILE A 404 -4.69 -5.02 21.45
C ILE A 404 -5.50 -4.67 22.71
N MET A 405 -6.32 -5.58 23.23
CA MET A 405 -7.09 -5.36 24.45
C MET A 405 -6.19 -5.31 25.70
N ASP A 406 -5.17 -6.16 25.79
CA ASP A 406 -4.14 -6.08 26.85
C ASP A 406 -3.44 -4.71 26.87
N MET A 407 -3.28 -4.10 25.69
CA MET A 407 -2.70 -2.77 25.56
C MET A 407 -3.71 -1.70 26.01
N VAL A 408 -4.96 -1.80 25.58
CA VAL A 408 -6.02 -0.84 25.93
C VAL A 408 -6.27 -0.83 27.43
N GLU A 409 -6.35 -1.98 28.08
CA GLU A 409 -6.50 -2.09 29.54
C GLU A 409 -5.45 -1.27 30.30
N LYS A 410 -4.21 -1.26 29.81
CA LYS A 410 -3.09 -0.53 30.43
C LYS A 410 -3.09 0.96 30.09
N LEU A 411 -3.51 1.32 28.87
CA LEU A 411 -3.36 2.68 28.34
C LEU A 411 -4.60 3.55 28.57
N ASP A 412 -5.78 2.95 28.61
CA ASP A 412 -7.09 3.59 28.79
C ASP A 412 -8.09 2.59 29.43
N PRO A 413 -8.03 2.38 30.76
CA PRO A 413 -8.90 1.44 31.47
C PRO A 413 -10.39 1.77 31.34
N GLU A 414 -10.74 3.05 31.18
CA GLU A 414 -12.12 3.49 30.99
C GLU A 414 -12.65 3.00 29.63
N LEU A 415 -11.86 3.16 28.56
CA LEU A 415 -12.21 2.60 27.26
C LEU A 415 -12.30 1.07 27.28
N TYR A 416 -11.41 0.38 28.01
CA TYR A 416 -11.50 -1.07 28.15
C TYR A 416 -12.84 -1.50 28.75
N GLU A 417 -13.27 -0.86 29.85
CA GLU A 417 -14.56 -1.17 30.48
C GLU A 417 -15.77 -0.78 29.63
N ASP A 418 -15.69 0.33 28.89
CA ASP A 418 -16.73 0.67 27.91
C ASP A 418 -16.88 -0.40 26.83
N ILE A 419 -15.76 -0.91 26.30
CA ILE A 419 -15.77 -2.00 25.31
C ILE A 419 -16.32 -3.28 25.93
N HIS A 420 -15.97 -3.59 27.18
CA HIS A 420 -16.53 -4.73 27.89
C HIS A 420 -18.06 -4.64 27.99
N GLN A 421 -18.58 -3.46 28.35
CA GLN A 421 -20.01 -3.24 28.57
C GLN A 421 -20.82 -3.18 27.27
N HIS A 422 -20.26 -2.58 26.21
CA HIS A 422 -21.03 -2.20 25.02
C HIS A 422 -20.55 -2.86 23.73
N GLY A 423 -19.35 -3.43 23.73
CA GLY A 423 -18.73 -4.05 22.59
C GLY A 423 -18.26 -3.07 21.52
N LEU A 424 -17.96 -3.64 20.35
CA LEU A 424 -17.43 -2.91 19.19
C LEU A 424 -18.33 -3.09 17.98
N ARG A 425 -18.51 -2.01 17.22
CA ARG A 425 -19.29 -2.01 15.98
C ARG A 425 -18.55 -2.75 14.86
N ASN A 426 -17.23 -2.72 14.86
CA ASN A 426 -16.38 -3.16 13.76
C ASN A 426 -15.30 -4.13 14.26
N GLY A 427 -15.03 -5.17 13.48
CA GLY A 427 -14.04 -6.19 13.82
C GLY A 427 -12.60 -5.76 13.56
N THR A 428 -12.37 -4.88 12.59
CA THR A 428 -11.06 -4.25 12.35
C THR A 428 -11.23 -2.76 12.07
N LEU A 429 -10.20 -1.96 12.37
CA LEU A 429 -10.30 -0.50 12.41
C LEU A 429 -9.23 0.22 11.59
N LEU A 430 -7.96 -0.16 11.73
CA LEU A 430 -6.82 0.59 11.18
C LEU A 430 -6.07 -0.23 10.13
N ALA A 431 -5.76 0.42 9.02
CA ALA A 431 -4.90 -0.09 7.95
C ALA A 431 -4.22 1.09 7.25
N ILE A 432 -2.89 1.08 7.16
CA ILE A 432 -2.15 2.19 6.53
C ILE A 432 -1.93 1.86 5.06
N ALA A 433 -2.83 2.35 4.22
CA ALA A 433 -2.79 2.18 2.77
C ALA A 433 -1.69 3.05 2.12
N PRO A 434 -1.26 2.76 0.89
CA PRO A 434 -0.26 3.58 0.19
C PRO A 434 -0.80 4.96 -0.21
N THR A 435 -2.11 5.10 -0.38
CA THR A 435 -2.81 6.36 -0.73
C THR A 435 -2.37 7.10 -2.01
N GLY A 436 -1.54 6.51 -2.88
CA GLY A 436 -0.88 7.25 -3.97
C GLY A 436 -1.74 7.94 -5.03
N THR A 437 -3.06 7.75 -5.09
CA THR A 437 -3.94 8.67 -5.84
C THR A 437 -4.54 9.76 -4.96
N ILE A 438 -4.97 9.42 -3.74
CA ILE A 438 -5.70 10.37 -2.90
C ILE A 438 -4.76 11.41 -2.26
N SER A 439 -3.51 11.04 -1.98
CA SER A 439 -2.48 11.97 -1.49
C SER A 439 -2.13 13.04 -2.54
N LEU A 440 -1.99 12.62 -3.80
CA LEU A 440 -1.83 13.51 -4.96
C LEU A 440 -3.07 14.36 -5.21
N LEU A 441 -4.25 13.74 -5.20
CA LEU A 441 -5.53 14.45 -5.36
C LEU A 441 -5.66 15.56 -4.33
N MET A 442 -5.38 15.29 -3.06
CA MET A 442 -5.61 16.19 -1.94
C MET A 442 -4.50 17.25 -1.78
N GLY A 443 -3.71 17.51 -2.82
CA GLY A 443 -2.73 18.60 -2.82
C GLY A 443 -1.27 18.17 -2.90
N SER A 444 -0.98 16.98 -3.42
CA SER A 444 0.39 16.45 -3.60
C SER A 444 1.16 16.25 -2.29
N PHE A 445 0.51 15.62 -1.32
CA PHE A 445 1.14 15.15 -0.08
C PHE A 445 1.86 13.81 -0.29
N SER A 446 2.77 13.45 0.61
CA SER A 446 3.30 12.08 0.75
C SER A 446 2.18 11.09 1.00
N GLY A 447 2.25 9.90 0.43
CA GLY A 447 1.25 8.87 0.66
C GLY A 447 1.60 7.97 1.84
N GLY A 448 0.53 7.46 2.48
CA GLY A 448 0.64 6.47 3.54
C GLY A 448 1.58 6.91 4.65
N CYS A 449 2.55 6.04 4.93
CA CYS A 449 3.65 6.32 5.83
C CYS A 449 4.97 6.63 5.10
N GLU A 450 4.97 6.82 3.79
CA GLU A 450 6.19 6.94 2.99
C GLU A 450 6.94 8.25 3.28
N PRO A 451 8.29 8.26 3.22
CA PRO A 451 9.07 9.49 3.18
C PRO A 451 8.82 10.27 1.88
N LEU A 452 9.26 11.52 1.79
CA LEU A 452 9.22 12.25 0.51
C LEU A 452 10.04 11.48 -0.53
N TYR A 453 9.43 11.13 -1.66
CA TYR A 453 10.16 10.49 -2.75
C TYR A 453 11.22 11.43 -3.32
N LYS A 454 10.82 12.68 -3.58
CA LYS A 454 11.64 13.79 -4.07
C LYS A 454 11.25 15.09 -3.36
N ILE A 455 12.21 15.96 -3.08
CA ILE A 455 11.97 17.32 -2.57
C ILE A 455 11.28 18.16 -3.64
N SER A 456 11.77 18.02 -4.88
CA SER A 456 11.19 18.65 -6.04
C SER A 456 11.50 17.86 -7.32
N TYR A 457 10.77 18.18 -8.38
CA TYR A 457 10.96 17.61 -9.71
C TYR A 457 10.69 18.68 -10.79
N GLU A 458 11.36 18.54 -11.93
CA GLU A 458 11.11 19.42 -13.08
C GLU A 458 9.86 18.98 -13.83
N ARG A 459 9.16 19.95 -14.41
CA ARG A 459 7.92 19.74 -15.16
C ARG A 459 7.98 20.44 -16.52
N THR A 460 7.51 19.75 -17.56
CA THR A 460 7.52 20.25 -18.95
C THR A 460 6.09 20.41 -19.45
N THR A 461 5.64 21.64 -19.70
CA THR A 461 4.30 21.87 -20.24
C THR A 461 4.21 21.50 -21.71
N HIS A 462 3.48 20.42 -22.03
CA HIS A 462 2.94 20.16 -23.35
C HIS A 462 1.55 20.78 -23.48
N LYS A 463 1.47 22.12 -23.55
CA LYS A 463 0.27 22.79 -24.06
C LYS A 463 0.67 23.68 -25.23
N MET A 464 -0.04 23.47 -26.33
CA MET A 464 0.02 24.26 -27.56
C MET A 464 -0.11 25.76 -27.23
N GLU A 465 1.01 26.48 -27.22
CA GLU A 465 1.22 27.90 -27.55
C GLU A 465 2.60 28.32 -26.99
N GLU A 466 3.60 28.35 -27.87
CA GLU A 466 4.84 29.16 -27.88
C GLU A 466 5.72 29.37 -26.62
N VAL A 467 5.53 28.64 -25.50
CA VAL A 467 6.50 28.68 -24.39
C VAL A 467 6.86 27.25 -23.94
N HIS A 468 7.99 26.75 -24.45
CA HIS A 468 8.71 25.63 -23.83
C HIS A 468 9.35 26.12 -22.52
N GLY A 469 8.58 26.16 -21.44
CA GLY A 469 9.08 26.45 -20.10
C GLY A 469 9.20 25.17 -19.28
N HIS A 470 10.41 24.87 -18.79
CA HIS A 470 10.57 23.95 -17.66
C HIS A 470 10.26 24.71 -16.38
N PHE A 471 9.42 24.16 -15.51
CA PHE A 471 9.19 24.73 -14.18
C PHE A 471 9.31 23.66 -13.11
N ARG A 472 9.86 24.03 -11.95
CA ARG A 472 10.12 23.14 -10.83
C ARG A 472 8.88 23.05 -9.94
N VAL A 473 8.47 21.84 -9.59
CA VAL A 473 7.37 21.57 -8.65
C VAL A 473 7.98 20.99 -7.38
N TYR A 474 7.67 21.60 -6.24
CA TYR A 474 8.10 21.14 -4.92
C TYR A 474 7.01 20.28 -4.29
N ALA A 475 7.41 19.33 -3.45
CA ALA A 475 6.50 18.67 -2.53
C ALA A 475 5.76 19.70 -1.65
N HIS A 476 4.54 19.38 -1.22
CA HIS A 476 3.65 20.36 -0.58
C HIS A 476 4.27 21.01 0.66
N SER A 477 4.75 20.20 1.61
CA SER A 477 5.41 20.71 2.82
C SER A 477 6.69 21.50 2.55
N ILE A 478 7.41 21.19 1.47
CA ILE A 478 8.61 21.95 1.05
C ILE A 478 8.22 23.32 0.54
N LYS A 479 7.18 23.40 -0.30
CA LYS A 479 6.64 24.68 -0.76
C LYS A 479 6.24 25.56 0.42
N ASP A 480 5.47 25.02 1.36
CA ASP A 480 5.05 25.75 2.55
C ASP A 480 6.23 26.18 3.44
N LEU A 481 7.26 25.32 3.58
CA LEU A 481 8.48 25.64 4.31
C LEU A 481 9.23 26.82 3.68
N LEU A 482 9.36 26.85 2.35
CA LEU A 482 10.00 27.93 1.61
C LEU A 482 9.21 29.24 1.74
N GLU A 483 7.88 29.18 1.61
CA GLU A 483 7.00 30.34 1.79
C GLU A 483 7.11 30.91 3.21
N TYR A 484 7.12 30.04 4.23
CA TYR A 484 7.28 30.43 5.64
C TYR A 484 8.60 31.17 5.91
N HIS A 485 9.68 30.70 5.29
CA HIS A 485 11.01 31.32 5.42
C HIS A 485 11.27 32.46 4.42
N HIS A 486 10.26 32.84 3.62
CA HIS A 486 10.38 33.85 2.56
C HIS A 486 11.50 33.57 1.55
N LEU A 487 11.69 32.29 1.22
CA LEU A 487 12.66 31.83 0.24
C LEU A 487 12.02 31.66 -1.15
N PRO A 488 12.77 31.86 -2.24
CA PRO A 488 12.24 31.72 -3.59
C PRO A 488 12.03 30.24 -3.96
N LEU A 489 10.99 29.96 -4.74
CA LEU A 489 10.72 28.64 -5.35
C LEU A 489 11.65 28.33 -6.54
N THR A 490 12.90 28.77 -6.47
CA THR A 490 13.97 28.52 -7.45
C THR A 490 15.25 28.00 -6.78
N ILE A 491 15.23 27.86 -5.45
CA ILE A 491 16.33 27.34 -4.64
C ILE A 491 16.60 25.87 -5.01
N SER A 492 17.86 25.44 -4.96
CA SER A 492 18.21 24.05 -5.26
C SER A 492 17.86 23.10 -4.10
N ASP A 493 17.67 21.81 -4.40
CA ASP A 493 17.39 20.81 -3.36
C ASP A 493 18.56 20.69 -2.38
N GLU A 494 19.81 20.82 -2.87
CA GLU A 494 21.00 20.80 -2.03
C GLU A 494 21.01 21.97 -1.04
N GLU A 495 20.61 23.16 -1.49
CA GLU A 495 20.53 24.33 -0.62
C GLU A 495 19.37 24.20 0.38
N ILE A 496 18.24 23.59 -0.01
CA ILE A 496 17.14 23.25 0.91
C ILE A 496 17.66 22.32 2.01
N VAL A 497 18.31 21.21 1.65
CA VAL A 497 18.84 20.24 2.62
C VAL A 497 19.91 20.87 3.51
N ALA A 498 20.78 21.73 2.97
CA ALA A 498 21.80 22.43 3.76
C ALA A 498 21.18 23.39 4.80
N ARG A 499 20.08 24.07 4.45
CA ARG A 499 19.37 25.00 5.35
C ARG A 499 18.46 24.27 6.34
N PHE A 500 17.86 23.16 5.91
CA PHE A 500 16.85 22.40 6.64
C PHE A 500 17.26 20.92 6.71
N PRO A 501 18.25 20.57 7.54
CA PRO A 501 18.86 19.23 7.55
C PRO A 501 17.93 18.09 8.01
N TRP A 502 16.71 18.41 8.44
CA TRP A 502 15.67 17.40 8.75
C TRP A 502 14.84 16.98 7.52
N VAL A 503 14.97 17.70 6.40
CA VAL A 503 14.37 17.32 5.12
C VAL A 503 15.22 16.21 4.50
N ILE A 504 14.60 15.08 4.16
CA ILE A 504 15.29 13.91 3.61
C ILE A 504 14.42 13.20 2.58
N GLU A 505 15.03 12.79 1.47
CA GLU A 505 14.38 11.99 0.42
C GLU A 505 14.41 10.49 0.75
N SER A 506 13.48 9.73 0.16
CA SER A 506 13.30 8.30 0.39
C SER A 506 14.59 7.49 0.25
N HIS A 507 15.37 7.74 -0.80
CA HIS A 507 16.62 7.02 -1.10
C HIS A 507 17.76 7.34 -0.11
N ASP A 508 17.67 8.47 0.59
CA ASP A 508 18.67 8.90 1.56
C ASP A 508 18.31 8.49 2.99
N VAL A 509 17.06 8.07 3.24
CA VAL A 509 16.68 7.47 4.52
C VAL A 509 17.43 6.14 4.69
N PRO A 510 18.21 5.96 5.78
CA PRO A 510 18.82 4.67 6.06
C PRO A 510 17.75 3.58 6.17
N PHE A 511 17.92 2.45 5.47
CA PHE A 511 16.89 1.40 5.40
C PHE A 511 16.46 0.88 6.78
N MET A 512 17.39 0.81 7.75
CA MET A 512 17.06 0.42 9.13
C MET A 512 16.14 1.43 9.83
N ASN A 513 16.22 2.71 9.48
CA ASN A 513 15.33 3.73 10.00
C ASN A 513 13.91 3.59 9.41
N ARG A 514 13.77 3.13 8.16
CA ARG A 514 12.47 2.76 7.58
C ARG A 514 11.84 1.60 8.35
N VAL A 515 12.60 0.53 8.61
CA VAL A 515 12.13 -0.62 9.41
C VAL A 515 11.66 -0.18 10.80
N ARG A 516 12.45 0.64 11.50
CA ARG A 516 12.12 1.15 12.85
C ARG A 516 10.87 2.02 12.86
N MET A 517 10.71 2.91 11.87
CA MET A 517 9.51 3.73 11.75
C MET A 517 8.27 2.86 11.56
N GLN A 518 8.33 1.89 10.64
CA GLN A 518 7.22 0.98 10.41
C GLN A 518 6.90 0.18 11.67
N ALA A 519 7.90 -0.37 12.37
CA ALA A 519 7.69 -1.11 13.62
C ALA A 519 7.03 -0.25 14.71
N ALA A 520 7.47 1.02 14.86
CA ALA A 520 6.88 1.96 15.80
C ALA A 520 5.40 2.24 15.53
N MET A 521 5.01 2.33 14.26
CA MET A 521 3.62 2.51 13.84
C MET A 521 2.80 1.22 13.97
N GLN A 522 3.34 0.08 13.50
CA GLN A 522 2.67 -1.21 13.38
C GLN A 522 2.13 -1.71 14.72
N LYS A 523 2.81 -1.39 15.83
CA LYS A 523 2.37 -1.70 17.19
C LYS A 523 0.92 -1.28 17.49
N TYR A 524 0.44 -0.22 16.86
CA TYR A 524 -0.88 0.36 17.10
C TYR A 524 -1.84 0.18 15.91
N VAL A 525 -1.50 -0.67 14.94
CA VAL A 525 -2.33 -0.97 13.77
C VAL A 525 -2.81 -2.41 13.84
N ASP A 526 -4.12 -2.62 13.93
CA ASP A 526 -4.73 -3.94 14.05
C ASP A 526 -4.71 -4.73 12.74
N ASN A 527 -4.74 -4.08 11.56
CA ASN A 527 -4.31 -4.73 10.30
C ASN A 527 -2.81 -4.48 10.04
N SER A 528 -2.42 -4.06 8.84
CA SER A 528 -1.03 -3.94 8.41
C SER A 528 -0.76 -2.55 7.80
N ILE A 529 0.49 -2.36 7.38
CA ILE A 529 0.99 -1.13 6.78
C ILE A 529 1.56 -1.47 5.41
N SER A 530 1.08 -0.79 4.37
CA SER A 530 1.75 -0.74 3.08
C SER A 530 2.97 0.17 3.21
N SER A 531 4.17 -0.40 3.10
CA SER A 531 5.42 0.30 3.32
C SER A 531 6.51 -0.26 2.42
N THR A 532 7.12 0.62 1.64
CA THR A 532 8.19 0.30 0.69
C THR A 532 9.52 0.87 1.16
N VAL A 533 10.53 0.03 1.31
CA VAL A 533 11.92 0.45 1.51
C VAL A 533 12.55 0.63 0.13
N ASN A 534 12.65 1.87 -0.32
CA ASN A 534 13.35 2.22 -1.56
C ASN A 534 14.86 2.20 -1.32
N LEU A 535 15.58 1.43 -2.13
CA LEU A 535 17.01 1.21 -2.02
C LEU A 535 17.72 1.70 -3.28
N LYS A 536 18.87 2.35 -3.07
CA LYS A 536 19.78 2.73 -4.16
C LYS A 536 20.25 1.48 -4.92
N ASN A 537 20.63 1.67 -6.19
CA ASN A 537 21.15 0.58 -7.03
C ASN A 537 22.32 -0.20 -6.40
N SER A 538 23.15 0.49 -5.60
CA SER A 538 24.29 -0.07 -4.89
C SER A 538 23.95 -0.97 -3.69
N ALA A 539 22.68 -1.06 -3.28
CA ALA A 539 22.27 -1.97 -2.21
C ALA A 539 22.56 -3.42 -2.61
N THR A 540 22.79 -4.27 -1.63
CA THR A 540 23.17 -5.68 -1.82
C THR A 540 22.03 -6.63 -1.42
N PRO A 541 22.03 -7.89 -1.86
CA PRO A 541 21.10 -8.90 -1.34
C PRO A 541 21.18 -9.06 0.19
N GLU A 542 22.36 -8.85 0.78
CA GLU A 542 22.55 -8.88 2.24
C GLU A 542 21.83 -7.71 2.94
N ASP A 543 21.75 -6.54 2.33
CA ASP A 543 20.95 -5.43 2.89
C ASP A 543 19.46 -5.82 2.94
N ILE A 544 18.97 -6.48 1.89
CA ILE A 544 17.59 -7.00 1.83
C ILE A 544 17.35 -8.08 2.89
N TYR A 545 18.29 -9.01 3.05
CA TYR A 545 18.27 -10.02 4.12
C TYR A 545 18.13 -9.36 5.49
N ARG A 546 18.94 -8.34 5.77
CA ARG A 546 18.90 -7.59 7.03
C ARG A 546 17.59 -6.84 7.24
N ILE A 547 17.01 -6.26 6.18
CA ILE A 547 15.72 -5.57 6.25
C ILE A 547 14.62 -6.54 6.68
N TYR A 548 14.48 -7.67 5.99
CA TYR A 548 13.42 -8.64 6.29
C TYR A 548 13.60 -9.28 7.67
N LEU A 549 14.82 -9.70 8.02
CA LEU A 549 15.09 -10.29 9.33
C LEU A 549 14.78 -9.29 10.45
N SER A 550 15.23 -8.04 10.32
CA SER A 550 14.99 -7.01 11.33
C SER A 550 13.51 -6.62 11.42
N ALA A 551 12.78 -6.62 10.29
CA ALA A 551 11.35 -6.35 10.28
C ALA A 551 10.58 -7.42 11.05
N TRP A 552 10.90 -8.70 10.82
CA TRP A 552 10.33 -9.81 11.59
C TRP A 552 10.66 -9.71 13.08
N GLU A 553 11.93 -9.50 13.44
CA GLU A 553 12.37 -9.36 14.84
C GLU A 553 11.71 -8.18 15.56
N SER A 554 11.36 -7.13 14.81
CA SER A 554 10.69 -5.93 15.34
C SER A 554 9.16 -6.07 15.42
N GLY A 555 8.60 -7.21 15.03
CA GLY A 555 7.16 -7.47 15.07
C GLY A 555 6.37 -6.85 13.91
N CYS A 556 7.02 -6.49 12.80
CA CYS A 556 6.31 -6.11 11.58
C CYS A 556 5.50 -7.29 11.05
N LYS A 557 4.39 -6.99 10.35
CA LYS A 557 3.53 -8.03 9.73
C LYS A 557 3.96 -8.40 8.30
N GLY A 558 4.73 -7.53 7.68
CA GLY A 558 5.32 -7.68 6.36
C GLY A 558 6.13 -6.42 6.04
N ILE A 559 6.90 -6.42 4.97
CA ILE A 559 7.59 -5.23 4.48
C ILE A 559 7.88 -5.42 3.00
N THR A 560 7.86 -4.33 2.22
CA THR A 560 8.18 -4.38 0.80
C THR A 560 9.53 -3.71 0.57
N VAL A 561 10.36 -4.29 -0.30
CA VAL A 561 11.63 -3.71 -0.72
C VAL A 561 11.57 -3.41 -2.20
N PHE A 562 12.07 -2.26 -2.60
CA PHE A 562 12.26 -1.93 -4.00
C PHE A 562 13.67 -1.37 -4.20
N ARG A 563 14.42 -1.92 -5.14
CA ARG A 563 15.77 -1.46 -5.46
C ARG A 563 15.82 -0.89 -6.87
N ASP A 564 16.42 0.28 -6.99
CA ASP A 564 16.67 0.91 -8.28
C ASP A 564 17.53 0.02 -9.18
N GLY A 565 17.13 -0.13 -10.44
CA GLY A 565 17.85 -0.94 -11.43
C GLY A 565 17.73 -2.46 -11.25
N CYS A 566 16.65 -2.95 -10.65
CA CYS A 566 16.25 -4.36 -10.74
C CYS A 566 15.78 -4.73 -12.18
N ARG A 567 15.82 -6.03 -12.51
CA ARG A 567 15.55 -6.63 -13.84
C ARG A 567 14.09 -6.59 -14.27
N ARG A 568 13.16 -6.24 -13.38
CA ARG A 568 11.75 -5.96 -13.71
C ARG A 568 11.60 -4.81 -14.73
N GLY A 569 12.71 -4.20 -15.14
CA GLY A 569 12.78 -2.98 -15.91
C GLY A 569 12.82 -1.82 -14.95
N ASN A 570 13.48 -0.74 -15.36
CA ASN A 570 13.41 0.50 -14.62
C ASN A 570 11.96 0.99 -14.66
N ILE A 571 11.23 0.73 -13.57
CA ILE A 571 9.94 1.38 -13.28
C ILE A 571 10.17 2.90 -13.12
N LEU A 572 11.41 3.31 -12.86
CA LEU A 572 11.89 4.68 -12.71
C LEU A 572 12.94 4.95 -13.79
N GLY A 573 12.61 5.79 -14.76
CA GLY A 573 13.43 6.04 -15.95
C GLY A 573 14.87 6.49 -15.65
N VAL A 574 15.81 5.55 -15.73
CA VAL A 574 17.23 5.82 -15.99
C VAL A 574 17.66 4.84 -17.11
N GLY A 575 18.13 5.39 -18.22
CA GLY A 575 18.36 4.63 -19.46
C GLY A 575 19.61 3.76 -19.42
N GLU A 576 19.66 2.74 -20.28
CA GLU A 576 20.83 1.88 -20.48
C GLU A 576 22.02 2.59 -21.15
N GLU A 577 21.87 3.84 -21.61
CA GLU A 577 22.96 4.61 -22.23
C GLU A 577 23.97 5.13 -21.20
N ASP A 578 23.54 5.43 -19.96
CA ASP A 578 24.44 5.81 -18.86
C ASP A 578 25.44 4.70 -18.51
N LYS A 579 25.06 3.42 -18.73
CA LYS A 579 25.96 2.27 -18.53
C LYS A 579 27.12 2.26 -19.52
N LYS A 580 26.93 2.78 -20.74
CA LYS A 580 27.99 2.83 -21.77
C LYS A 580 28.90 4.05 -21.60
N GLU A 581 28.41 5.15 -21.02
CA GLU A 581 29.25 6.30 -20.69
C GLU A 581 30.10 6.07 -19.44
N MET A 582 29.55 5.48 -18.38
CA MET A 582 30.33 5.13 -17.17
C MET A 582 31.39 4.04 -17.41
N GLU A 583 31.16 3.13 -18.36
CA GLU A 583 32.18 2.16 -18.80
C GLU A 583 33.24 2.76 -19.74
N LYS A 584 32.91 3.85 -20.46
CA LYS A 584 33.86 4.59 -21.28
C LYS A 584 34.76 5.48 -20.44
N GLU A 585 34.23 6.17 -19.43
CA GLU A 585 35.01 7.03 -18.53
C GLU A 585 36.06 6.23 -17.72
N ARG A 586 35.77 4.98 -17.36
CA ARG A 586 36.76 4.07 -16.75
C ARG A 586 37.90 3.63 -17.68
N LYS A 587 37.78 3.83 -19.00
CA LYS A 587 38.81 3.44 -19.98
C LYS A 587 39.64 4.63 -20.49
N THR A 588 39.27 5.87 -20.19
CA THR A 588 39.93 7.08 -20.70
C THR A 588 40.90 7.77 -19.73
N GLU A 589 41.13 7.25 -18.51
CA GLU A 589 42.21 7.76 -17.63
C GLU A 589 43.63 7.38 -18.09
N GLY A 590 43.79 6.77 -19.27
CA GLY A 590 45.07 6.35 -19.81
C GLY A 590 45.34 6.83 -21.24
N LYS A 591 45.43 8.16 -21.47
CA LYS A 591 46.37 8.81 -22.42
C LYS A 591 46.05 10.30 -22.63
N LYS A 592 47.10 11.13 -22.52
CA LYS A 592 47.10 12.57 -22.85
C LYS A 592 47.39 12.83 -24.34
N GLU A 593 47.03 14.05 -24.75
CA GLU A 593 47.62 14.98 -25.75
C GLU A 593 46.81 15.34 -27.03
N ASP A 594 46.66 16.67 -27.16
CA ASP A 594 46.50 17.59 -28.32
C ASP A 594 45.40 17.39 -29.39
N SER A 595 44.46 18.33 -29.47
CA SER A 595 44.47 19.49 -30.39
C SER A 595 43.06 19.99 -30.78
N GLN A 596 42.94 21.33 -30.76
CA GLN A 596 42.14 22.28 -31.56
C GLN A 596 40.60 22.17 -31.71
N GLU A 597 40.01 23.36 -31.59
CA GLU A 597 38.60 23.75 -31.75
C GLU A 597 38.03 23.43 -33.14
N GLU A 598 36.76 23.01 -33.18
CA GLU A 598 35.80 23.51 -34.17
C GLU A 598 34.35 23.33 -33.68
N THR A 599 33.58 24.39 -33.82
CA THR A 599 32.17 24.55 -33.45
C THR A 599 31.26 23.62 -34.25
N ASN A 600 30.45 22.80 -33.56
CA ASN A 600 29.24 22.21 -34.14
C ASN A 600 28.10 22.26 -33.12
N ILE A 601 27.04 22.97 -33.51
CA ILE A 601 25.75 23.03 -32.81
C ILE A 601 25.12 21.64 -32.96
N ILE A 602 25.15 20.83 -31.90
CA ILE A 602 24.42 19.57 -31.84
C ILE A 602 23.02 19.87 -31.31
N THR A 603 22.03 19.86 -32.20
CA THR A 603 20.63 19.68 -31.83
C THR A 603 20.48 18.30 -31.20
N MET A 604 20.42 18.22 -29.86
CA MET A 604 20.12 16.98 -29.15
C MET A 604 18.65 16.60 -29.43
N LYS A 605 18.45 15.42 -30.01
CA LYS A 605 17.14 14.75 -30.05
C LYS A 605 16.86 14.14 -28.67
N PRO A 606 15.59 14.04 -28.23
CA PRO A 606 15.24 13.42 -26.96
C PRO A 606 15.64 11.93 -26.93
N VAL A 607 16.13 11.48 -25.79
CA VAL A 607 16.56 10.10 -25.49
C VAL A 607 15.33 9.20 -25.36
N ASP A 608 15.34 8.05 -26.05
CA ASP A 608 14.27 7.05 -26.03
C ASP A 608 14.30 6.26 -24.69
N ASN A 609 13.12 6.14 -24.05
CA ASN A 609 12.76 5.28 -22.89
C ASN A 609 12.59 5.92 -21.50
N THR A 610 12.11 7.15 -21.40
CA THR A 610 11.38 7.59 -20.20
C THR A 610 9.94 7.02 -20.21
N PRO A 611 9.40 6.49 -19.09
CA PRO A 611 8.03 5.98 -19.03
C PRO A 611 7.03 7.03 -19.50
N GLU A 612 6.37 6.76 -20.62
CA GLU A 612 5.48 7.72 -21.27
C GLU A 612 4.05 7.51 -20.76
N CYS A 613 3.44 8.58 -20.25
CA CYS A 613 2.04 8.55 -19.86
C CYS A 613 1.21 8.17 -21.11
N PRO A 614 0.46 7.06 -21.10
CA PRO A 614 -0.23 6.56 -22.30
C PRO A 614 -1.36 7.47 -22.78
N LYS A 615 -1.62 8.55 -22.03
CA LYS A 615 -2.66 9.51 -22.32
C LYS A 615 -2.13 10.85 -22.81
N CYS A 616 -1.11 11.40 -22.14
CA CYS A 616 -0.61 12.74 -22.43
C CYS A 616 0.83 12.75 -22.92
N HIS A 617 1.43 11.58 -23.10
CA HIS A 617 2.78 11.41 -23.62
C HIS A 617 3.88 12.05 -22.74
N SER A 618 3.51 12.44 -21.52
CA SER A 618 4.43 12.98 -20.54
C SER A 618 5.28 11.89 -19.90
N HIS A 619 6.55 12.22 -19.68
CA HIS A 619 7.50 11.38 -18.97
C HIS A 619 7.50 11.55 -17.44
N HIS A 620 6.60 12.39 -16.92
CA HIS A 620 6.54 12.79 -15.51
C HIS A 620 5.53 11.89 -14.78
N ILE A 621 5.97 10.69 -14.41
CA ILE A 621 5.15 9.68 -13.73
C ILE A 621 5.65 9.51 -12.29
N HIS A 622 4.80 9.89 -11.32
CA HIS A 622 4.94 9.58 -9.90
C HIS A 622 4.69 8.10 -9.66
N ILE A 623 5.46 7.44 -8.79
CA ILE A 623 5.22 6.03 -8.45
C ILE A 623 5.33 5.85 -6.95
N GLU A 624 4.28 5.29 -6.35
CA GLU A 624 4.19 5.01 -4.92
C GLU A 624 3.64 3.58 -4.72
N GLY A 625 4.45 2.71 -4.12
CA GLY A 625 4.18 1.27 -4.06
C GLY A 625 4.00 0.67 -5.46
N HIS A 626 2.89 -0.05 -5.67
CA HIS A 626 2.52 -0.60 -6.98
C HIS A 626 1.69 0.38 -7.84
N CYS A 627 1.69 1.68 -7.51
CA CYS A 627 0.81 2.67 -8.13
C CYS A 627 1.58 3.78 -8.83
N SER A 628 1.41 3.88 -10.15
CA SER A 628 1.90 4.97 -10.98
C SER A 628 0.82 6.03 -11.20
N THR A 629 1.19 7.30 -11.13
CA THR A 629 0.35 8.46 -11.45
C THR A 629 1.12 9.47 -12.27
N CYS A 630 0.64 9.77 -13.47
CA CYS A 630 1.13 10.87 -14.27
C CYS A 630 0.85 12.20 -13.57
N GLU A 631 1.91 12.93 -13.26
CA GLU A 631 1.85 14.24 -12.62
C GLU A 631 1.46 15.35 -13.60
N GLU A 632 1.37 15.06 -14.90
CA GLU A 632 0.86 16.03 -15.88
C GLU A 632 -0.66 16.04 -15.97
N CYS A 633 -1.26 14.87 -16.20
CA CYS A 633 -2.69 14.77 -16.52
C CYS A 633 -3.50 13.99 -15.48
N GLY A 634 -2.86 13.51 -14.40
CA GLY A 634 -3.52 12.71 -13.37
C GLY A 634 -3.82 11.27 -13.79
N TRP A 635 -3.30 10.83 -14.95
CA TRP A 635 -3.48 9.45 -15.40
C TRP A 635 -2.94 8.48 -14.36
N SER A 636 -3.81 7.56 -13.96
CA SER A 636 -3.67 6.57 -12.92
C SER A 636 -3.51 5.13 -13.33
N ALA A 637 -2.39 4.45 -13.09
CA ALA A 637 -2.41 2.99 -13.10
C ALA A 637 -1.70 2.43 -11.88
N CYS A 638 -2.34 1.51 -11.16
CA CYS A 638 -1.56 0.59 -10.35
C CYS A 638 -1.12 -0.54 -11.26
N GLY A 639 0.19 -0.62 -11.45
CA GLY A 639 0.81 -1.37 -12.51
C GLY A 639 1.75 -2.44 -11.98
N LEU A 640 1.75 -3.54 -12.73
CA LEU A 640 2.91 -4.26 -13.26
C LEU A 640 3.92 -4.78 -12.26
#